data_AF-A0A1W9X972-F1
#
_entry.id   AF-A0A1W9X972-F1
#
_cell.length_a   1.000
_cell.length_b   1.000
_cell.length_c   1.000
_cell.angle_alpha   90.00
_cell.angle_beta   90.00
_cell.angle_gamma   90.00
#
_symmetry.space_group_name_H-M   'P 1'
#
loop_
_entity.id
_entity.type
_entity.pdbx_description
1 polymer ?
#
loop_
_entity_poly.entity_id
_entity_poly.type
_entity_poly.pdbx_seq_one_letter_code
_entity_poly.pdbx_strand_id
1 'polypeptide(L)'
;MDQVQNVKATFARADSLGVVSVSYPQAAEAGAKVLENGGNAIDAAAAIQFALNVVEPQFSGIGGGGFMMIHLAETGETFILESREKAPAAATPDMFMSDGEAISWAERTSSGIAVGVPGTLMGVATALEKWGTISLSDAMEDAIDLAETGFYVNEFLATAIARDETQYQPETAAVFRHSDGTPYQEGELLRQLDLANTFKLIAENGTDVFYHGEIGQAIVQAQLRTRAGDAGMGRMTVDDLAAYDVKIRQPIVGDYRGYTMMSMSPPSSGGLTVVQMLKMMERFPLGDESQGFGFGATKTIHVMCEAMRLAFADRAVWMGDEDFVAVPKVGLLADAYVQKRSDLIQLDSRMDTPSHDDPWPYETDAEKPVMTAKAPAAQNDGAHTTHFSVVDKWGNMVSYTTTIESYWGTGIMVPGYGFILNNELTDFNGEPAQDAVAENPGANDVAPMKRPRSSMSPSILFKNGKPVAAYGSPGGSTIINSVLQITLNLVDHGMNIQEAIDAPRMSVHNASASWDRLEPGFQPEVVQDLIDLGHPFNLDDSDSVGSVQGVYIDPETGMQSGGADNRREGTVIKLPRPPVNANMKPGFIKDDILAKTYDGTTNDLLTAGLGQAGLGDATQAPAFADPENPTAEEIRALAIFNNYRAIVDTSPGSGYGEIYGPAVGTDGDGKVPGKEYLTYADNGSGDQNVTLMVQVPDTFDPENACIITAPASGSRGVYGAIGSAGEWGLKRGCAVAYTDKGTGMGVHDLDSDTVNTITGERADAAFAGNASNFTAKADRQFVENNPHRVAFKHAHSQQNPEKDWGKNVLQSVEFAFYVLNLEENFGQKDAGGHVLQTVTPENTIVIASSISNGGGASIRAAEQDKGSLIDGVAVSEPNASPMPDESLVIRQGDREWTYPNHSRGLLDYYTFLSLYQPCANLADGVKDVAPFNSVSEELGINRCTALRNAGLLGSDTPEAQAAEALEKINAYGMLEEQNYIQPSHHAFYIVESIAVTYANTYGQFSVADNLCGFSFAAVDENNAPAPLSQTQLAGMFSGANGIPPTAGVTLISNNSQGGPMQTRESVSSSGVKDQNYEGMQCLRSLVTGTDAAGEALTGTDLSQHQRVTNGIAQIRASGELKGTPTVIVHGRSDAILPPNHTSRAYFGLNRIKEGASSNLRYYEVTNAHHLDAFNAFPGFSSEYVALHHYYVQAVDLMYEHLKNGAPLPPSQVVRTTPRGVNEDGTVPPVTDANLPPISATPADGDRITFTDGTTVNIPE
;
A
#
# COMPACT_ATOMS: atom_id res chain seq x y z
N MET A 1 8.26 -4.12 -39.51
CA MET A 1 6.96 -3.58 -39.07
C MET A 1 5.89 -4.03 -40.05
N ASP A 2 4.72 -4.36 -39.50
CA ASP A 2 3.52 -4.98 -40.08
C ASP A 2 3.47 -6.52 -40.19
N GLN A 3 2.49 -7.06 -39.45
CA GLN A 3 2.05 -8.46 -39.26
C GLN A 3 2.64 -9.23 -38.08
N VAL A 4 2.21 -8.86 -36.86
CA VAL A 4 2.01 -9.84 -35.78
C VAL A 4 0.51 -9.88 -35.50
N GLN A 5 -0.14 -10.97 -35.93
CA GLN A 5 -1.50 -11.28 -35.49
C GLN A 5 -1.47 -11.56 -33.98
N ASN A 6 -2.32 -10.84 -33.23
CA ASN A 6 -2.69 -11.14 -31.85
C ASN A 6 -3.22 -12.58 -31.75
N VAL A 7 -2.36 -13.54 -31.43
CA VAL A 7 -2.77 -14.84 -30.94
C VAL A 7 -2.53 -14.80 -29.43
N LYS A 8 -3.60 -14.58 -28.65
CA LYS A 8 -3.60 -14.83 -27.20
C LYS A 8 -3.20 -16.28 -26.98
N ALA A 9 -1.95 -16.50 -26.57
CA ALA A 9 -1.44 -17.82 -26.26
C ALA A 9 -1.94 -18.26 -24.88
N THR A 10 -3.18 -18.75 -24.80
CA THR A 10 -3.66 -19.44 -23.58
C THR A 10 -2.83 -20.71 -23.37
N PHE A 11 -1.98 -20.71 -22.35
CA PHE A 11 -1.47 -21.95 -21.76
C PHE A 11 -2.64 -22.77 -21.18
N ALA A 12 -2.44 -24.08 -21.02
CA ALA A 12 -3.21 -24.84 -20.05
C ALA A 12 -3.04 -24.18 -18.67
N ARG A 13 -4.10 -24.19 -17.85
CA ARG A 13 -4.12 -23.53 -16.54
C ARG A 13 -2.99 -24.10 -15.66
N ALA A 14 -2.13 -23.24 -15.12
CA ALA A 14 -1.00 -23.64 -14.25
C ALA A 14 -1.45 -24.57 -13.11
N ASP A 15 -0.62 -25.53 -12.69
CA ASP A 15 -0.94 -26.52 -11.65
C ASP A 15 -0.59 -26.06 -10.22
N SER A 16 0.06 -24.90 -10.08
CA SER A 16 0.41 -24.23 -8.81
C SER A 16 -0.15 -22.80 -8.70
N LEU A 17 -0.13 -22.24 -7.48
CA LEU A 17 -0.29 -20.79 -7.27
C LEU A 17 0.97 -20.01 -7.72
N GLY A 18 2.10 -20.69 -7.74
CA GLY A 18 3.37 -20.20 -8.26
C GLY A 18 4.52 -21.07 -7.75
N VAL A 19 5.71 -20.75 -8.22
CA VAL A 19 6.97 -21.35 -7.78
C VAL A 19 7.96 -20.23 -7.52
N VAL A 20 8.59 -20.26 -6.35
CA VAL A 20 9.74 -19.40 -6.02
C VAL A 20 10.99 -20.28 -5.95
N SER A 21 12.09 -19.80 -6.52
CA SER A 21 13.42 -20.40 -6.42
C SER A 21 14.42 -19.33 -5.99
N VAL A 22 15.01 -19.51 -4.80
CA VAL A 22 15.83 -18.50 -4.11
C VAL A 22 17.05 -19.18 -3.49
N SER A 23 18.12 -18.44 -3.22
CA SER A 23 19.36 -18.91 -2.56
C SER A 23 19.25 -19.12 -1.04
N TYR A 24 18.13 -18.73 -0.41
CA TYR A 24 17.96 -18.75 1.04
C TYR A 24 16.52 -19.12 1.44
N PRO A 25 16.28 -20.00 2.45
CA PRO A 25 14.95 -20.49 2.80
C PRO A 25 13.96 -19.39 3.22
N GLN A 26 14.31 -18.53 4.17
CA GLN A 26 13.43 -17.48 4.70
C GLN A 26 13.04 -16.45 3.62
N ALA A 27 13.92 -16.21 2.65
CA ALA A 27 13.58 -15.37 1.51
C ALA A 27 12.62 -16.07 0.55
N ALA A 28 12.76 -17.38 0.32
CA ALA A 28 11.78 -18.17 -0.41
C ALA A 28 10.42 -18.18 0.31
N GLU A 29 10.40 -18.29 1.63
CA GLU A 29 9.18 -18.23 2.46
C GLU A 29 8.48 -16.89 2.33
N ALA A 30 9.21 -15.77 2.36
CA ALA A 30 8.64 -14.42 2.15
C ALA A 30 7.95 -14.31 0.78
N GLY A 31 8.64 -14.72 -0.30
CA GLY A 31 8.05 -14.73 -1.63
C GLY A 31 6.83 -15.66 -1.76
N ALA A 32 6.89 -16.84 -1.16
CA ALA A 32 5.79 -17.81 -1.15
C ALA A 32 4.57 -17.29 -0.37
N LYS A 33 4.77 -16.67 0.79
CA LYS A 33 3.72 -16.05 1.60
C LYS A 33 2.98 -14.97 0.79
N VAL A 34 3.70 -14.16 0.03
CA VAL A 34 3.09 -13.14 -0.86
C VAL A 34 2.24 -13.80 -1.96
N LEU A 35 2.74 -14.83 -2.65
CA LEU A 35 1.97 -15.54 -3.68
C LEU A 35 0.74 -16.26 -3.09
N GLU A 36 0.87 -16.84 -1.90
CA GLU A 36 -0.24 -17.49 -1.18
C GLU A 36 -1.35 -16.49 -0.82
N ASN A 37 -0.95 -15.27 -0.41
CA ASN A 37 -1.86 -14.19 -0.07
C ASN A 37 -2.39 -13.40 -1.29
N GLY A 38 -2.16 -13.90 -2.51
CA GLY A 38 -2.75 -13.36 -3.74
C GLY A 38 -1.88 -12.38 -4.51
N GLY A 39 -0.65 -12.10 -4.07
CA GLY A 39 0.33 -11.32 -4.83
C GLY A 39 0.80 -12.02 -6.10
N ASN A 40 1.38 -11.26 -7.03
CA ASN A 40 1.94 -11.75 -8.28
C ASN A 40 3.46 -12.00 -8.20
N ALA A 41 4.07 -12.45 -9.32
CA ALA A 41 5.50 -12.75 -9.36
C ALA A 41 6.40 -11.53 -9.06
N ILE A 42 5.92 -10.32 -9.35
CA ILE A 42 6.63 -9.05 -9.08
C ILE A 42 6.54 -8.71 -7.58
N ASP A 43 5.36 -8.89 -6.97
CA ASP A 43 5.16 -8.71 -5.53
C ASP A 43 6.06 -9.66 -4.72
N ALA A 44 6.07 -10.95 -5.12
CA ALA A 44 6.92 -11.95 -4.50
C ALA A 44 8.40 -11.63 -4.67
N ALA A 45 8.81 -11.14 -5.84
CA ALA A 45 10.18 -10.71 -6.09
C ALA A 45 10.61 -9.53 -5.19
N ALA A 46 9.69 -8.60 -4.90
CA ALA A 46 9.96 -7.50 -3.99
C ALA A 46 10.20 -8.00 -2.55
N ALA A 47 9.32 -8.87 -2.04
CA ALA A 47 9.48 -9.45 -0.70
C ALA A 47 10.76 -10.29 -0.58
N ILE A 48 11.07 -11.11 -1.59
CA ILE A 48 12.33 -11.86 -1.67
C ILE A 48 13.53 -10.92 -1.58
N GLN A 49 13.53 -9.81 -2.32
CA GLN A 49 14.65 -8.86 -2.32
C GLN A 49 14.90 -8.24 -0.94
N PHE A 50 13.84 -7.82 -0.22
CA PHE A 50 14.01 -7.25 1.12
C PHE A 50 14.42 -8.31 2.14
N ALA A 51 13.86 -9.52 2.07
CA ALA A 51 14.28 -10.63 2.92
C ALA A 51 15.76 -10.99 2.69
N LEU A 52 16.21 -11.05 1.43
CA LEU A 52 17.62 -11.29 1.07
C LEU A 52 18.57 -10.19 1.59
N ASN A 53 18.12 -8.95 1.73
CA ASN A 53 18.92 -7.91 2.38
C ASN A 53 19.22 -8.28 3.85
N VAL A 54 18.31 -8.97 4.53
CA VAL A 54 18.44 -9.35 5.93
C VAL A 54 19.27 -10.63 6.08
N VAL A 55 18.94 -11.66 5.30
CA VAL A 55 19.51 -13.02 5.48
C VAL A 55 20.73 -13.31 4.61
N GLU A 56 20.91 -12.56 3.52
CA GLU A 56 22.12 -12.59 2.67
C GLU A 56 22.75 -11.18 2.50
N PRO A 57 23.02 -10.43 3.59
CA PRO A 57 23.54 -9.06 3.53
C PRO A 57 24.93 -8.96 2.89
N GLN A 58 25.65 -10.08 2.81
CA GLN A 58 26.95 -10.19 2.18
C GLN A 58 26.89 -10.17 0.64
N PHE A 59 25.71 -10.32 0.04
CA PHE A 59 25.54 -10.39 -1.42
C PHE A 59 24.64 -9.30 -2.01
N SER A 60 23.59 -8.88 -1.32
CA SER A 60 22.63 -7.91 -1.87
C SER A 60 21.97 -7.05 -0.79
N GLY A 61 21.45 -5.89 -1.20
CA GLY A 61 20.65 -5.05 -0.33
C GLY A 61 20.31 -3.70 -0.96
N ILE A 62 19.60 -2.85 -0.20
CA ILE A 62 19.20 -1.50 -0.60
C ILE A 62 20.38 -0.55 -0.85
N GLY A 63 21.57 -0.90 -0.34
CA GLY A 63 22.83 -0.20 -0.63
C GLY A 63 23.52 -0.61 -1.93
N GLY A 64 22.90 -1.45 -2.76
CA GLY A 64 23.42 -1.89 -4.07
C GLY A 64 22.45 -1.67 -5.23
N GLY A 65 22.45 -2.58 -6.20
CA GLY A 65 21.68 -2.48 -7.44
C GLY A 65 21.52 -3.83 -8.14
N GLY A 66 20.82 -3.83 -9.28
CA GLY A 66 20.57 -5.08 -10.00
C GLY A 66 19.82 -4.93 -11.32
N PHE A 67 19.36 -6.07 -11.83
CA PHE A 67 18.57 -6.15 -13.04
C PHE A 67 17.40 -7.15 -12.89
N MET A 68 16.18 -6.65 -12.92
CA MET A 68 14.97 -7.44 -12.81
C MET A 68 14.37 -7.65 -14.21
N MET A 69 14.52 -8.84 -14.78
CA MET A 69 13.84 -9.22 -16.02
C MET A 69 12.43 -9.69 -15.71
N ILE A 70 11.44 -9.06 -16.35
CA ILE A 70 10.01 -9.29 -16.09
C ILE A 70 9.35 -9.73 -17.39
N HIS A 71 8.57 -10.81 -17.33
CA HIS A 71 7.61 -11.20 -18.35
C HIS A 71 6.19 -11.04 -17.80
N LEU A 72 5.37 -10.27 -18.51
CA LEU A 72 3.95 -10.08 -18.20
C LEU A 72 3.11 -11.01 -19.10
N ALA A 73 2.45 -11.99 -18.52
CA ALA A 73 1.68 -12.97 -19.27
C ALA A 73 0.44 -12.37 -19.96
N GLU A 74 -0.17 -11.35 -19.36
CA GLU A 74 -1.36 -10.70 -19.89
C GLU A 74 -1.09 -9.99 -21.22
N THR A 75 0.02 -9.25 -21.29
CA THR A 75 0.41 -8.47 -22.48
C THR A 75 1.33 -9.26 -23.42
N GLY A 76 2.00 -10.29 -22.89
CA GLY A 76 3.08 -11.01 -23.58
C GLY A 76 4.40 -10.22 -23.64
N GLU A 77 4.51 -9.10 -22.94
CA GLU A 77 5.70 -8.23 -22.96
C GLU A 77 6.81 -8.80 -22.06
N THR A 78 8.05 -8.69 -22.51
CA THR A 78 9.25 -9.02 -21.72
C THR A 78 10.21 -7.84 -21.76
N PHE A 79 10.58 -7.32 -20.60
CA PHE A 79 11.48 -6.18 -20.46
C PHE A 79 12.36 -6.32 -19.23
N ILE A 80 13.29 -5.38 -19.07
CA ILE A 80 14.23 -5.33 -17.96
C ILE A 80 13.99 -4.04 -17.19
N LEU A 81 13.78 -4.13 -15.88
CA LEU A 81 13.92 -3.01 -14.98
C LEU A 81 15.36 -2.99 -14.43
N GLU A 82 16.13 -2.01 -14.88
CA GLU A 82 17.50 -1.76 -14.47
C GLU A 82 17.53 -0.83 -13.26
N SER A 83 18.08 -1.36 -12.16
CA SER A 83 18.41 -0.66 -10.93
C SER A 83 19.91 -0.62 -10.68
N ARG A 84 20.71 -0.66 -11.75
CA ARG A 84 22.18 -0.61 -11.70
C ARG A 84 22.66 0.74 -11.17
N GLU A 85 23.69 0.70 -10.34
CA GLU A 85 24.29 1.88 -9.72
C GLU A 85 24.91 2.81 -10.74
N LYS A 86 24.92 4.12 -10.43
CA LYS A 86 25.58 5.15 -11.24
C LYS A 86 26.83 5.66 -10.54
N ALA A 87 27.85 6.00 -11.32
CA ALA A 87 28.94 6.83 -10.85
C ALA A 87 28.43 8.23 -10.47
N PRO A 88 28.91 8.84 -9.38
CA PRO A 88 28.61 10.23 -9.06
C PRO A 88 28.93 11.20 -10.19
N ALA A 89 28.28 12.36 -10.24
CA ALA A 89 28.56 13.42 -11.21
C ALA A 89 30.02 13.92 -11.15
N ALA A 90 30.68 13.76 -10.00
CA ALA A 90 32.08 14.10 -9.79
C ALA A 90 33.08 13.01 -10.21
N ALA A 91 32.62 11.87 -10.76
CA ALA A 91 33.50 10.80 -11.21
C ALA A 91 34.34 11.23 -12.43
N THR A 92 35.62 10.83 -12.47
CA THR A 92 36.53 11.10 -13.59
C THR A 92 37.19 9.81 -14.07
N PRO A 93 37.64 9.73 -15.34
CA PRO A 93 38.33 8.55 -15.86
C PRO A 93 39.50 8.05 -14.99
N ASP A 94 40.20 8.98 -14.32
CA ASP A 94 41.36 8.73 -13.47
C ASP A 94 41.04 8.68 -11.97
N MET A 95 39.77 8.59 -11.55
CA MET A 95 39.39 8.65 -10.13
C MET A 95 39.93 7.50 -9.27
N PHE A 96 40.39 6.41 -9.89
CA PHE A 96 41.04 5.27 -9.23
C PHE A 96 42.56 5.37 -9.23
N MET A 97 43.13 6.50 -9.63
CA MET A 97 44.57 6.75 -9.64
C MET A 97 44.99 7.57 -8.41
N SER A 98 46.14 7.22 -7.83
CA SER A 98 46.82 8.01 -6.80
C SER A 98 48.30 8.15 -7.19
N ASP A 99 48.81 9.38 -7.23
CA ASP A 99 50.20 9.69 -7.61
C ASP A 99 50.66 9.10 -8.96
N GLY A 100 49.72 8.92 -9.90
CA GLY A 100 49.97 8.39 -11.24
C GLY A 100 49.94 6.87 -11.36
N GLU A 101 49.63 6.15 -10.27
CA GLU A 101 49.49 4.69 -10.22
C GLU A 101 48.06 4.31 -9.78
N ALA A 102 47.56 3.14 -10.20
CA ALA A 102 46.23 2.68 -9.78
C ALA A 102 46.21 2.34 -8.28
N ILE A 103 45.14 2.74 -7.58
CA ILE A 103 44.86 2.30 -6.21
C ILE A 103 44.73 0.78 -6.21
N SER A 104 45.40 0.12 -5.24
CA SER A 104 45.40 -1.34 -5.16
C SER A 104 43.96 -1.88 -5.06
N TRP A 105 43.72 -3.06 -5.63
CA TRP A 105 42.38 -3.66 -5.62
C TRP A 105 41.77 -3.73 -4.22
N ALA A 106 42.55 -4.24 -3.24
CA ALA A 106 42.09 -4.39 -1.86
C ALA A 106 41.73 -3.06 -1.18
N GLU A 107 42.49 -1.99 -1.46
CA GLU A 107 42.19 -0.67 -0.90
C GLU A 107 41.01 -0.02 -1.61
N ARG A 108 40.92 -0.16 -2.93
CA ARG A 108 39.86 0.41 -3.75
C ARG A 108 38.49 -0.19 -3.42
N THR A 109 38.38 -1.53 -3.37
CA THR A 109 37.09 -2.20 -3.09
C THR A 109 36.57 -1.91 -1.69
N SER A 110 37.46 -1.69 -0.71
CA SER A 110 37.09 -1.42 0.68
C SER A 110 37.06 0.08 1.05
N SER A 111 36.94 0.94 0.05
CA SER A 111 36.92 2.39 0.21
C SER A 111 35.73 3.05 -0.49
N GLY A 112 35.33 4.21 0.04
CA GLY A 112 34.29 5.06 -0.50
C GLY A 112 34.33 5.38 -1.98
N ILE A 113 35.53 5.47 -2.55
CA ILE A 113 35.75 5.74 -3.98
C ILE A 113 35.06 4.73 -4.89
N ALA A 114 34.80 3.51 -4.40
CA ALA A 114 34.12 2.47 -5.14
C ALA A 114 32.58 2.51 -5.05
N VAL A 115 32.00 3.35 -4.19
CA VAL A 115 30.55 3.37 -3.95
C VAL A 115 29.83 4.05 -5.12
N GLY A 116 28.97 3.29 -5.79
CA GLY A 116 28.00 3.81 -6.75
C GLY A 116 26.69 4.21 -6.07
N VAL A 117 25.92 5.08 -6.71
CA VAL A 117 24.60 5.51 -6.20
C VAL A 117 23.66 4.30 -6.12
N PRO A 118 23.17 3.89 -4.93
CA PRO A 118 22.35 2.68 -4.77
C PRO A 118 21.01 2.74 -5.50
N GLY A 119 20.65 1.67 -6.21
CA GLY A 119 19.46 1.60 -7.06
C GLY A 119 18.40 0.58 -6.64
N THR A 120 18.74 -0.42 -5.82
CA THR A 120 17.84 -1.54 -5.50
C THR A 120 16.47 -1.08 -4.99
N LEU A 121 16.44 -0.14 -4.02
CA LEU A 121 15.19 0.32 -3.43
C LEU A 121 14.28 1.00 -4.46
N MET A 122 14.81 1.92 -5.27
CA MET A 122 14.05 2.57 -6.35
C MET A 122 13.56 1.54 -7.38
N GLY A 123 14.38 0.55 -7.71
CA GLY A 123 14.01 -0.56 -8.60
C GLY A 123 12.81 -1.34 -8.10
N VAL A 124 12.88 -1.84 -6.86
CA VAL A 124 11.79 -2.63 -6.28
C VAL A 124 10.52 -1.80 -6.10
N ALA A 125 10.64 -0.56 -5.61
CA ALA A 125 9.49 0.33 -5.45
C ALA A 125 8.81 0.65 -6.80
N THR A 126 9.60 0.91 -7.86
CA THR A 126 9.07 1.14 -9.20
C THR A 126 8.37 -0.11 -9.75
N ALA A 127 8.92 -1.30 -9.46
CA ALA A 127 8.32 -2.55 -9.89
C ALA A 127 6.94 -2.78 -9.25
N LEU A 128 6.84 -2.56 -7.93
CA LEU A 128 5.58 -2.64 -7.18
C LEU A 128 4.56 -1.61 -7.63
N GLU A 129 4.99 -0.36 -7.84
CA GLU A 129 4.10 0.73 -8.28
C GLU A 129 3.47 0.43 -9.65
N LYS A 130 4.29 -0.05 -10.61
CA LYS A 130 3.84 -0.24 -12.00
C LYS A 130 3.18 -1.59 -12.26
N TRP A 131 3.67 -2.65 -11.64
CA TRP A 131 3.28 -4.03 -11.97
C TRP A 131 2.96 -4.89 -10.74
N GLY A 132 3.10 -4.35 -9.52
CA GLY A 132 2.71 -5.03 -8.29
C GLY A 132 1.24 -4.83 -7.93
N THR A 133 0.77 -5.66 -7.02
CA THR A 133 -0.58 -5.62 -6.43
C THR A 133 -0.56 -5.25 -4.94
N ILE A 134 0.59 -5.33 -4.27
CA ILE A 134 0.75 -4.95 -2.85
C ILE A 134 1.51 -3.62 -2.67
N SER A 135 1.47 -3.05 -1.47
CA SER A 135 2.23 -1.82 -1.18
C SER A 135 3.71 -2.12 -0.87
N LEU A 136 4.57 -1.09 -0.95
CA LEU A 136 5.97 -1.20 -0.52
C LEU A 136 6.09 -1.63 0.95
N SER A 137 5.18 -1.15 1.80
CA SER A 137 5.11 -1.54 3.21
C SER A 137 4.80 -3.03 3.37
N ASP A 138 3.81 -3.55 2.66
CA ASP A 138 3.43 -4.97 2.74
C ASP A 138 4.59 -5.86 2.23
N ALA A 139 5.30 -5.42 1.18
CA ALA A 139 6.47 -6.15 0.67
C ALA A 139 7.66 -6.20 1.64
N MET A 140 7.75 -5.25 2.59
CA MET A 140 8.83 -5.17 3.58
C MET A 140 8.51 -5.91 4.89
N GLU A 141 7.25 -6.32 5.11
CA GLU A 141 6.77 -6.88 6.38
C GLU A 141 7.66 -8.03 6.88
N ASP A 142 7.87 -9.07 6.06
CA ASP A 142 8.68 -10.23 6.44
C ASP A 142 10.15 -9.87 6.69
N ALA A 143 10.69 -8.89 5.97
CA ALA A 143 12.06 -8.43 6.16
C ALA A 143 12.23 -7.65 7.48
N ILE A 144 11.24 -6.81 7.82
CA ILE A 144 11.18 -6.10 9.10
C ILE A 144 11.16 -7.12 10.25
N ASP A 145 10.29 -8.13 10.16
CA ASP A 145 10.15 -9.17 11.17
C ASP A 145 11.44 -9.99 11.34
N LEU A 146 12.05 -10.42 10.23
CA LEU A 146 13.33 -11.15 10.26
C LEU A 146 14.46 -10.32 10.88
N ALA A 147 14.51 -9.02 10.59
CA ALA A 147 15.54 -8.12 11.13
C ALA A 147 15.32 -7.80 12.63
N GLU A 148 14.07 -7.63 13.06
CA GLU A 148 13.70 -7.27 14.43
C GLU A 148 13.74 -8.48 15.39
N THR A 149 13.09 -9.58 15.01
CA THR A 149 13.01 -10.79 15.85
C THR A 149 14.29 -11.61 15.78
N GLY A 150 14.96 -11.58 14.63
CA GLY A 150 16.21 -12.26 14.32
C GLY A 150 16.02 -13.60 13.61
N PHE A 151 17.10 -14.09 13.01
CA PHE A 151 17.16 -15.38 12.32
C PHE A 151 18.43 -16.14 12.71
N TYR A 152 18.40 -17.47 12.53
CA TYR A 152 19.55 -18.31 12.80
C TYR A 152 20.54 -18.26 11.63
N VAL A 153 21.80 -17.95 11.93
CA VAL A 153 22.89 -17.90 10.97
C VAL A 153 23.16 -19.30 10.42
N ASN A 154 23.21 -19.46 9.09
CA ASN A 154 23.58 -20.73 8.45
C ASN A 154 25.12 -20.83 8.24
N GLU A 155 25.60 -21.98 7.77
CA GLU A 155 27.02 -22.23 7.51
C GLU A 155 27.64 -21.22 6.52
N PHE A 156 26.91 -20.87 5.45
CA PHE A 156 27.39 -19.96 4.40
C PHE A 156 27.56 -18.53 4.92
N LEU A 157 26.58 -18.03 5.67
CA LEU A 157 26.64 -16.71 6.29
C LEU A 157 27.69 -16.68 7.40
N ALA A 158 27.82 -17.72 8.23
CA ALA A 158 28.88 -17.80 9.23
C ALA A 158 30.28 -17.72 8.59
N THR A 159 30.48 -18.43 7.48
CA THR A 159 31.71 -18.39 6.69
C THR A 159 31.97 -16.98 6.13
N ALA A 160 30.93 -16.32 5.62
CA ALA A 160 31.03 -14.94 5.13
C ALA A 160 31.34 -13.95 6.27
N ILE A 161 30.70 -14.09 7.42
CA ILE A 161 30.89 -13.23 8.60
C ILE A 161 32.32 -13.31 9.12
N ALA A 162 32.93 -14.49 9.09
CA ALA A 162 34.29 -14.70 9.56
C ALA A 162 35.36 -13.95 8.75
N ARG A 163 35.03 -13.49 7.53
CA ARG A 163 35.96 -12.75 6.67
C ARG A 163 36.31 -11.37 7.24
N ASP A 164 37.40 -10.80 6.74
CA ASP A 164 37.96 -9.57 7.28
C ASP A 164 37.08 -8.34 7.00
N GLU A 165 36.28 -8.35 5.94
CA GLU A 165 35.45 -7.20 5.55
C GLU A 165 34.47 -6.78 6.66
N THR A 166 33.99 -7.74 7.46
CA THR A 166 33.09 -7.48 8.59
C THR A 166 33.76 -6.77 9.77
N GLN A 167 35.09 -6.66 9.79
CA GLN A 167 35.85 -5.98 10.83
C GLN A 167 36.47 -4.65 10.35
N TYR A 168 36.27 -4.25 9.10
CA TYR A 168 36.83 -3.01 8.54
C TYR A 168 36.27 -1.75 9.20
N GLN A 169 35.03 -1.80 9.68
CA GLN A 169 34.35 -0.68 10.32
C GLN A 169 33.68 -1.12 11.63
N PRO A 170 33.64 -0.26 12.66
CA PRO A 170 33.05 -0.61 13.94
C PRO A 170 31.55 -0.91 13.86
N GLU A 171 30.80 -0.24 12.97
CA GLU A 171 29.36 -0.46 12.78
C GLU A 171 29.08 -1.85 12.21
N THR A 172 29.82 -2.26 11.17
CA THR A 172 29.70 -3.61 10.59
C THR A 172 30.07 -4.68 11.61
N ALA A 173 31.16 -4.46 12.36
CA ALA A 173 31.59 -5.38 13.41
C ALA A 173 30.55 -5.49 14.54
N ALA A 174 29.89 -4.39 14.91
CA ALA A 174 28.88 -4.39 15.97
C ALA A 174 27.63 -5.21 15.64
N VAL A 175 27.33 -5.40 14.34
CA VAL A 175 26.20 -6.24 13.90
C VAL A 175 26.61 -7.70 13.76
N PHE A 176 27.74 -7.97 13.11
CA PHE A 176 28.10 -9.34 12.71
C PHE A 176 29.15 -10.02 13.59
N ARG A 177 29.64 -9.35 14.65
CA ARG A 177 30.61 -9.91 15.60
C ARG A 177 30.16 -9.64 17.03
N HIS A 178 30.51 -10.55 17.93
CA HIS A 178 30.31 -10.40 19.36
C HIS A 178 31.17 -9.27 19.92
N SER A 179 30.84 -8.78 21.12
CA SER A 179 31.56 -7.68 21.77
C SER A 179 33.06 -7.94 22.04
N ASP A 180 33.50 -9.20 22.01
CA ASP A 180 34.90 -9.60 22.10
C ASP A 180 35.61 -9.69 20.72
N GLY A 181 34.89 -9.38 19.64
CA GLY A 181 35.35 -9.40 18.25
C GLY A 181 35.19 -10.75 17.54
N THR A 182 34.68 -11.78 18.22
CA THR A 182 34.48 -13.09 17.60
C THR A 182 33.30 -13.07 16.61
N PRO A 183 33.43 -13.69 15.42
CA PRO A 183 32.36 -13.71 14.42
C PRO A 183 31.18 -14.59 14.87
N TYR A 184 29.96 -14.19 14.53
CA TYR A 184 28.78 -15.04 14.72
C TYR A 184 28.96 -16.38 13.98
N GLN A 185 28.56 -17.47 14.63
CA GLN A 185 28.68 -18.84 14.14
C GLN A 185 27.33 -19.41 13.69
N GLU A 186 27.38 -20.52 12.96
CA GLU A 186 26.18 -21.27 12.56
C GLU A 186 25.31 -21.63 13.78
N GLY A 187 23.99 -21.44 13.66
CA GLY A 187 23.01 -21.72 14.70
C GLY A 187 22.88 -20.62 15.77
N GLU A 188 23.66 -19.54 15.69
CA GLU A 188 23.46 -18.36 16.53
C GLU A 188 22.35 -17.45 15.99
N LEU A 189 21.60 -16.81 16.89
CA LEU A 189 20.52 -15.88 16.53
C LEU A 189 21.09 -14.48 16.27
N LEU A 190 20.97 -14.00 15.04
CA LEU A 190 21.40 -12.67 14.62
C LEU A 190 20.20 -11.72 14.49
N ARG A 191 20.33 -10.50 15.03
CA ARG A 191 19.31 -9.42 14.95
C ARG A 191 19.93 -8.17 14.34
N GLN A 192 19.15 -7.46 13.54
CA GLN A 192 19.57 -6.27 12.79
C GLN A 192 18.58 -5.12 13.03
N LEU A 193 18.53 -4.63 14.28
CA LEU A 193 17.52 -3.65 14.70
C LEU A 193 17.56 -2.33 13.91
N ASP A 194 18.74 -1.84 13.57
CA ASP A 194 18.91 -0.62 12.76
C ASP A 194 18.35 -0.81 11.33
N LEU A 195 18.53 -2.01 10.76
CA LEU A 195 17.96 -2.35 9.46
C LEU A 195 16.44 -2.47 9.54
N ALA A 196 15.91 -3.09 10.59
CA ALA A 196 14.46 -3.16 10.84
C ALA A 196 13.84 -1.75 10.93
N ASN A 197 14.47 -0.86 11.69
CA ASN A 197 14.03 0.54 11.81
C ASN A 197 14.12 1.29 10.47
N THR A 198 15.15 1.01 9.67
CA THR A 198 15.31 1.58 8.34
C THR A 198 14.19 1.13 7.41
N PHE A 199 13.84 -0.16 7.41
CA PHE A 199 12.70 -0.65 6.64
C PHE A 199 11.37 -0.11 7.15
N LYS A 200 11.16 0.03 8.46
CA LYS A 200 9.96 0.70 9.01
C LYS A 200 9.86 2.16 8.53
N LEU A 201 10.97 2.89 8.58
CA LEU A 201 11.03 4.28 8.10
C LEU A 201 10.70 4.39 6.61
N ILE A 202 11.22 3.48 5.78
CA ILE A 202 10.92 3.43 4.35
C ILE A 202 9.48 2.97 4.08
N ALA A 203 8.97 1.98 4.83
CA ALA A 203 7.59 1.51 4.72
C ALA A 203 6.59 2.64 5.04
N GLU A 204 6.91 3.49 6.02
CA GLU A 204 6.08 4.63 6.42
C GLU A 204 6.17 5.83 5.46
N ASN A 205 7.36 6.12 4.93
CA ASN A 205 7.63 7.38 4.22
C ASN A 205 7.99 7.20 2.73
N GLY A 206 7.97 5.97 2.22
CA GLY A 206 8.35 5.64 0.85
C GLY A 206 9.84 5.79 0.57
N THR A 207 10.21 5.87 -0.71
CA THR A 207 11.61 5.97 -1.14
C THR A 207 12.24 7.34 -0.87
N ASP A 208 11.44 8.37 -0.62
CA ASP A 208 11.94 9.74 -0.43
C ASP A 208 12.86 9.89 0.78
N VAL A 209 12.64 9.14 1.86
CA VAL A 209 13.57 9.14 3.00
C VAL A 209 14.97 8.64 2.62
N PHE A 210 15.07 7.81 1.57
CA PHE A 210 16.32 7.28 1.04
C PHE A 210 17.02 8.24 0.08
N TYR A 211 16.28 8.81 -0.88
CA TYR A 211 16.88 9.61 -1.97
C TYR A 211 16.87 11.12 -1.71
N HIS A 212 15.96 11.61 -0.87
CA HIS A 212 15.77 13.04 -0.55
C HIS A 212 15.83 13.34 0.96
N GLY A 213 15.93 12.32 1.82
CA GLY A 213 15.79 12.43 3.26
C GLY A 213 17.04 12.08 4.07
N GLU A 214 16.80 11.67 5.31
CA GLU A 214 17.84 11.44 6.32
C GLU A 214 18.76 10.26 6.02
N ILE A 215 18.24 9.18 5.40
CA ILE A 215 19.06 8.03 5.00
C ILE A 215 20.04 8.46 3.91
N GLY A 216 19.59 9.26 2.94
CA GLY A 216 20.44 9.78 1.86
C GLY A 216 21.61 10.62 2.37
N GLN A 217 21.36 11.45 3.39
CA GLN A 217 22.43 12.20 4.06
C GLN A 217 23.42 11.26 4.75
N ALA A 218 22.95 10.21 5.41
CA ALA A 218 23.79 9.23 6.08
C ALA A 218 24.66 8.42 5.09
N ILE A 219 24.12 8.06 3.92
CA ILE A 219 24.87 7.41 2.83
C ILE A 219 26.04 8.30 2.38
N VAL A 220 25.79 9.57 2.12
CA VAL A 220 26.81 10.55 1.68
C VAL A 220 27.90 10.75 2.72
N GLN A 221 27.58 10.65 4.02
CA GLN A 221 28.59 10.69 5.08
C GLN A 221 29.36 9.38 5.19
N ALA A 222 28.67 8.23 5.11
CA ALA A 222 29.27 6.91 5.26
C ALA A 222 30.30 6.63 4.15
N GLN A 223 30.01 7.01 2.90
CA GLN A 223 30.93 6.80 1.77
C GLN A 223 32.26 7.55 1.92
N LEU A 224 32.39 8.57 2.79
CA LEU A 224 33.66 9.27 2.97
C LEU A 224 34.76 8.41 3.64
N ARG A 225 34.40 7.23 4.15
CA ARG A 225 35.34 6.28 4.76
C ARG A 225 36.26 5.66 3.72
N THR A 226 37.51 5.44 4.09
CA THR A 226 38.52 4.96 3.15
C THR A 226 39.64 4.20 3.84
N ARG A 227 40.22 3.25 3.11
CA ARG A 227 41.47 2.55 3.43
C ARG A 227 42.62 2.93 2.51
N ALA A 228 42.41 3.87 1.57
CA ALA A 228 43.40 4.33 0.58
C ALA A 228 43.81 5.80 0.75
N GLY A 229 43.62 6.38 1.94
CA GLY A 229 43.82 7.83 2.17
C GLY A 229 42.83 8.71 1.39
N ASP A 230 43.11 10.01 1.27
CA ASP A 230 42.18 10.99 0.65
C ASP A 230 41.75 10.61 -0.79
N ALA A 231 42.63 9.93 -1.53
CA ALA A 231 42.35 9.42 -2.88
C ALA A 231 41.20 8.40 -2.88
N GLY A 232 41.03 7.63 -1.80
CA GLY A 232 39.99 6.62 -1.68
C GLY A 232 38.68 7.11 -1.04
N MET A 233 38.54 8.38 -0.68
CA MET A 233 37.23 8.91 -0.24
C MET A 233 36.25 8.87 -1.41
N GLY A 234 34.97 8.58 -1.19
CA GLY A 234 34.02 8.63 -2.30
C GLY A 234 33.63 10.05 -2.70
N ARG A 235 32.83 10.12 -3.76
CA ARG A 235 32.54 11.36 -4.50
C ARG A 235 31.05 11.66 -4.63
N MET A 236 30.19 10.86 -4.01
CA MET A 236 28.74 10.98 -4.07
C MET A 236 28.24 12.13 -3.18
N THR A 237 27.27 12.87 -3.71
CA THR A 237 26.56 13.96 -3.04
C THR A 237 25.07 13.61 -2.88
N VAL A 238 24.34 14.42 -2.12
CA VAL A 238 22.87 14.27 -2.01
C VAL A 238 22.17 14.54 -3.35
N ASP A 239 22.76 15.40 -4.21
CA ASP A 239 22.22 15.67 -5.54
C ASP A 239 22.36 14.44 -6.46
N ASP A 240 23.41 13.63 -6.29
CA ASP A 240 23.57 12.38 -7.04
C ASP A 240 22.49 11.34 -6.67
N LEU A 241 22.13 11.27 -5.38
CA LEU A 241 21.03 10.43 -4.89
C LEU A 241 19.68 10.93 -5.43
N ALA A 242 19.41 12.22 -5.29
CA ALA A 242 18.17 12.84 -5.77
C ALA A 242 17.99 12.72 -7.30
N ALA A 243 19.10 12.71 -8.06
CA ALA A 243 19.09 12.55 -9.52
C ALA A 243 19.07 11.09 -10.00
N TYR A 244 19.04 10.10 -9.09
CA TYR A 244 19.03 8.70 -9.47
C TYR A 244 17.67 8.30 -10.08
N ASP A 245 17.73 7.57 -11.20
CA ASP A 245 16.56 6.97 -11.84
C ASP A 245 16.88 5.56 -12.36
N VAL A 246 15.85 4.73 -12.33
CA VAL A 246 15.85 3.39 -12.93
C VAL A 246 15.55 3.46 -14.42
N LYS A 247 15.95 2.45 -15.19
CA LYS A 247 15.65 2.38 -16.63
C LYS A 247 14.88 1.12 -16.99
N ILE A 248 13.94 1.25 -17.93
CA ILE A 248 13.28 0.11 -18.55
C ILE A 248 13.98 -0.16 -19.89
N ARG A 249 14.56 -1.36 -20.04
CA ARG A 249 15.32 -1.75 -21.24
C ARG A 249 14.66 -2.92 -21.97
N GLN A 250 14.89 -2.95 -23.28
CA GLN A 250 14.54 -4.09 -24.12
C GLN A 250 15.64 -5.16 -24.02
N PRO A 251 15.28 -6.45 -23.93
CA PRO A 251 16.26 -7.52 -23.79
C PRO A 251 17.07 -7.73 -25.08
N ILE A 252 18.26 -8.32 -24.93
CA ILE A 252 18.94 -8.98 -26.04
C ILE A 252 18.18 -10.25 -26.38
N VAL A 253 17.87 -10.43 -27.66
CA VAL A 253 17.12 -11.58 -28.16
C VAL A 253 18.02 -12.43 -29.05
N GLY A 254 18.03 -13.74 -28.81
CA GLY A 254 18.77 -14.71 -29.61
C GLY A 254 17.98 -15.98 -29.85
N ASP A 255 17.91 -16.41 -31.11
CA ASP A 255 17.37 -17.74 -31.44
C ASP A 255 18.46 -18.80 -31.35
N TYR A 256 18.12 -19.95 -30.79
CA TYR A 256 19.01 -21.09 -30.64
C TYR A 256 18.20 -22.39 -30.74
N ARG A 257 18.39 -23.15 -31.84
CA ARG A 257 17.76 -24.47 -32.06
C ARG A 257 16.24 -24.55 -31.79
N GLY A 258 15.50 -23.51 -32.20
CA GLY A 258 14.04 -23.44 -32.05
C GLY A 258 13.55 -22.90 -30.71
N TYR A 259 14.47 -22.48 -29.84
CA TYR A 259 14.18 -21.67 -28.67
C TYR A 259 14.60 -20.22 -28.92
N THR A 260 13.94 -19.29 -28.25
CA THR A 260 14.32 -17.87 -28.24
C THR A 260 14.73 -17.52 -26.80
N MET A 261 15.96 -17.07 -26.61
CA MET A 261 16.47 -16.58 -25.35
C MET A 261 16.33 -15.06 -25.32
N MET A 262 15.73 -14.53 -24.26
CA MET A 262 15.76 -13.11 -23.92
C MET A 262 16.64 -12.93 -22.68
N SER A 263 17.61 -12.03 -22.76
CA SER A 263 18.58 -11.81 -21.69
C SER A 263 19.00 -10.34 -21.59
N MET A 264 19.84 -10.02 -20.61
CA MET A 264 20.22 -8.64 -20.31
C MET A 264 20.87 -7.89 -21.47
N SER A 265 20.46 -6.63 -21.63
CA SER A 265 21.12 -5.63 -22.48
C SER A 265 22.27 -4.92 -21.76
N PRO A 266 23.15 -4.22 -22.51
CA PRO A 266 24.05 -3.22 -21.95
C PRO A 266 23.30 -2.26 -20.99
N PRO A 267 23.90 -1.88 -19.85
CA PRO A 267 25.32 -1.93 -19.47
C PRO A 267 25.81 -3.31 -19.02
N SER A 268 24.94 -4.32 -18.87
CA SER A 268 25.42 -5.68 -18.67
C SER A 268 26.00 -6.25 -19.97
N SER A 269 27.12 -6.94 -19.83
CA SER A 269 27.73 -7.75 -20.89
C SER A 269 27.14 -9.16 -20.99
N GLY A 270 26.38 -9.60 -19.99
CA GLY A 270 25.98 -11.00 -19.82
C GLY A 270 25.18 -11.54 -21.00
N GLY A 271 23.99 -11.00 -21.23
CA GLY A 271 23.06 -11.53 -22.22
C GLY A 271 23.63 -11.53 -23.65
N LEU A 272 24.28 -10.43 -24.03
CA LEU A 272 24.92 -10.30 -25.35
C LEU A 272 26.03 -11.35 -25.55
N THR A 273 26.86 -11.59 -24.53
CA THR A 273 27.94 -12.58 -24.59
C THR A 273 27.39 -14.01 -24.65
N VAL A 274 26.35 -14.34 -23.87
CA VAL A 274 25.71 -15.67 -23.92
C VAL A 274 25.12 -15.95 -25.30
N VAL A 275 24.33 -15.01 -25.84
CA VAL A 275 23.70 -15.18 -27.16
C VAL A 275 24.76 -15.31 -28.27
N GLN A 276 25.86 -14.56 -28.17
CA GLN A 276 26.97 -14.69 -29.10
C GLN A 276 27.58 -16.10 -29.07
N MET A 277 27.83 -16.66 -27.88
CA MET A 277 28.37 -18.01 -27.71
C MET A 277 27.41 -19.07 -28.25
N LEU A 278 26.10 -18.97 -27.95
CA LEU A 278 25.08 -19.89 -28.46
C LEU A 278 25.08 -19.92 -29.99
N LYS A 279 25.09 -18.74 -30.63
CA LYS A 279 25.17 -18.64 -32.09
C LYS A 279 26.47 -19.22 -32.67
N MET A 280 27.61 -19.02 -32.01
CA MET A 280 28.88 -19.62 -32.46
C MET A 280 28.85 -21.15 -32.39
N MET A 281 28.20 -21.71 -31.38
CA MET A 281 28.16 -23.15 -31.17
C MET A 281 27.05 -23.89 -31.93
N GLU A 282 26.08 -23.17 -32.50
CA GLU A 282 24.89 -23.75 -33.15
C GLU A 282 25.23 -24.71 -34.31
N ARG A 283 26.37 -24.51 -34.99
CA ARG A 283 26.83 -25.38 -36.09
C ARG A 283 27.29 -26.77 -35.64
N PHE A 284 27.60 -26.97 -34.37
CA PHE A 284 28.08 -28.26 -33.83
C PHE A 284 26.90 -29.08 -33.27
N PRO A 285 26.89 -30.41 -33.42
CA PRO A 285 25.80 -31.25 -32.94
C PRO A 285 25.97 -31.60 -31.46
N LEU A 286 25.89 -30.60 -30.57
CA LEU A 286 26.26 -30.73 -29.14
C LEU A 286 25.49 -31.83 -28.39
N GLY A 287 24.25 -32.12 -28.78
CA GLY A 287 23.43 -33.20 -28.21
C GLY A 287 23.63 -34.59 -28.84
N ASP A 288 24.44 -34.74 -29.89
CA ASP A 288 24.58 -36.01 -30.63
C ASP A 288 25.76 -36.85 -30.15
N GLU A 289 25.49 -37.73 -29.18
CA GLU A 289 26.47 -38.68 -28.64
C GLU A 289 27.12 -39.55 -29.71
N SER A 290 26.42 -39.86 -30.82
CA SER A 290 26.95 -40.73 -31.87
C SER A 290 28.12 -40.09 -32.65
N GLN A 291 28.25 -38.76 -32.56
CA GLN A 291 29.34 -38.00 -33.17
C GLN A 291 30.47 -37.66 -32.18
N GLY A 292 30.40 -38.19 -30.95
CA GLY A 292 31.34 -37.91 -29.87
C GLY A 292 31.09 -36.57 -29.17
N PHE A 293 29.90 -36.00 -29.33
CA PHE A 293 29.37 -34.92 -28.49
C PHE A 293 28.52 -35.52 -27.37
N GLY A 294 27.59 -34.76 -26.78
CA GLY A 294 26.79 -35.15 -25.62
C GLY A 294 27.22 -34.46 -24.34
N PHE A 295 26.43 -34.64 -23.28
CA PHE A 295 26.69 -34.04 -21.98
C PHE A 295 28.01 -34.57 -21.40
N GLY A 296 28.89 -33.65 -21.00
CA GLY A 296 30.19 -34.01 -20.44
C GLY A 296 31.18 -34.65 -21.42
N ALA A 297 30.90 -34.68 -22.73
CA ALA A 297 31.83 -35.21 -23.72
C ALA A 297 32.98 -34.24 -24.02
N THR A 298 34.18 -34.76 -24.28
CA THR A 298 35.39 -33.96 -24.58
C THR A 298 35.14 -32.92 -25.69
N LYS A 299 34.48 -33.29 -26.80
CA LYS A 299 34.20 -32.35 -27.90
C LYS A 299 33.25 -31.24 -27.49
N THR A 300 32.23 -31.54 -26.70
CA THR A 300 31.25 -30.55 -26.22
C THR A 300 31.96 -29.53 -25.33
N ILE A 301 32.73 -30.00 -24.35
CA ILE A 301 33.46 -29.12 -23.43
C ILE A 301 34.53 -28.31 -24.16
N HIS A 302 35.27 -28.92 -25.08
CA HIS A 302 36.26 -28.22 -25.90
C HIS A 302 35.64 -27.07 -26.70
N VAL A 303 34.52 -27.32 -27.40
CA VAL A 303 33.81 -26.28 -28.17
C VAL A 303 33.29 -25.16 -27.25
N MET A 304 32.77 -25.50 -26.07
CA MET A 304 32.36 -24.50 -25.07
C MET A 304 33.54 -23.61 -24.64
N CYS A 305 34.70 -24.20 -24.29
CA CYS A 305 35.89 -23.44 -23.92
C CYS A 305 36.27 -22.43 -25.01
N GLU A 306 36.34 -22.90 -26.26
CA GLU A 306 36.79 -22.08 -27.38
C GLU A 306 35.80 -20.96 -27.72
N ALA A 307 34.49 -21.24 -27.65
CA ALA A 307 33.45 -20.23 -27.82
C ALA A 307 33.50 -19.16 -26.70
N MET A 308 33.65 -19.59 -25.44
CA MET A 308 33.83 -18.67 -24.31
C MET A 308 35.05 -17.77 -24.51
N ARG A 309 36.21 -18.34 -24.88
CA ARG A 309 37.44 -17.56 -25.11
C ARG A 309 37.27 -16.48 -26.20
N LEU A 310 36.60 -16.81 -27.30
CA LEU A 310 36.31 -15.87 -28.39
C LEU A 310 35.35 -14.77 -27.95
N ALA A 311 34.26 -15.11 -27.28
CA ALA A 311 33.25 -14.15 -26.84
C ALA A 311 33.77 -13.23 -25.74
N PHE A 312 34.57 -13.75 -24.79
CA PHE A 312 35.23 -12.91 -23.78
C PHE A 312 36.28 -11.98 -24.37
N ALA A 313 36.94 -12.35 -25.48
CA ALA A 313 37.82 -11.44 -26.20
C ALA A 313 37.05 -10.25 -26.77
N ASP A 314 35.87 -10.48 -27.35
CA ASP A 314 35.00 -9.42 -27.87
C ASP A 314 34.40 -8.56 -26.74
N ARG A 315 33.90 -9.20 -25.67
CA ARG A 315 33.38 -8.54 -24.45
C ARG A 315 34.37 -7.54 -23.86
N ALA A 316 35.65 -7.91 -23.82
CA ALA A 316 36.69 -7.10 -23.20
C ALA A 316 36.90 -5.73 -23.88
N VAL A 317 36.50 -5.59 -25.15
CA VAL A 317 36.73 -4.38 -25.96
C VAL A 317 35.44 -3.64 -26.27
N TRP A 318 34.36 -4.35 -26.61
CA TRP A 318 33.21 -3.73 -27.25
C TRP A 318 32.02 -3.41 -26.34
N MET A 319 31.99 -3.91 -25.10
CA MET A 319 30.80 -3.82 -24.23
C MET A 319 31.01 -2.88 -23.04
N GLY A 320 30.00 -2.03 -22.78
CA GLY A 320 29.95 -1.05 -21.69
C GLY A 320 28.56 -0.43 -21.58
N ASP A 321 28.44 0.74 -20.94
CA ASP A 321 27.17 1.48 -20.88
C ASP A 321 26.81 2.11 -22.23
N GLU A 322 25.76 1.58 -22.86
CA GLU A 322 25.27 2.01 -24.17
C GLU A 322 24.69 3.43 -24.18
N ASP A 323 24.38 4.00 -23.00
CA ASP A 323 23.95 5.39 -22.89
C ASP A 323 25.13 6.37 -23.08
N PHE A 324 26.37 5.89 -23.01
CA PHE A 324 27.59 6.69 -23.08
C PHE A 324 28.51 6.33 -24.26
N VAL A 325 28.60 5.04 -24.60
CA VAL A 325 29.45 4.54 -25.68
C VAL A 325 28.63 3.56 -26.52
N ALA A 326 28.62 3.75 -27.84
CA ALA A 326 27.92 2.84 -28.73
C ALA A 326 28.47 1.41 -28.62
N VAL A 327 27.58 0.45 -28.33
CA VAL A 327 27.88 -1.00 -28.27
C VAL A 327 27.38 -1.64 -29.57
N PRO A 328 28.23 -2.35 -30.35
CA PRO A 328 27.86 -2.93 -31.65
C PRO A 328 27.03 -4.22 -31.49
N LYS A 329 25.84 -4.12 -30.89
CA LYS A 329 24.96 -5.26 -30.53
C LYS A 329 24.54 -6.05 -31.76
N VAL A 330 24.16 -5.38 -32.85
CA VAL A 330 23.73 -6.05 -34.09
C VAL A 330 24.94 -6.69 -34.77
N GLY A 331 26.05 -5.96 -34.83
CA GLY A 331 27.28 -6.46 -35.45
C GLY A 331 27.83 -7.71 -34.76
N LEU A 332 27.84 -7.75 -33.42
CA LEU A 332 28.35 -8.87 -32.63
C LEU A 332 27.50 -10.15 -32.78
N LEU A 333 26.22 -10.02 -33.14
CA LEU A 333 25.27 -11.12 -33.33
C LEU A 333 24.95 -11.42 -34.80
N ALA A 334 25.50 -10.66 -35.74
CA ALA A 334 25.29 -10.83 -37.16
C ALA A 334 25.83 -12.19 -37.63
N ASP A 335 25.04 -12.93 -38.41
CA ASP A 335 25.36 -14.30 -38.80
C ASP A 335 26.74 -14.42 -39.49
N ALA A 336 27.10 -13.43 -40.32
CA ALA A 336 28.40 -13.40 -40.99
C ALA A 336 29.56 -13.17 -40.01
N TYR A 337 29.38 -12.34 -38.98
CA TYR A 337 30.39 -12.10 -37.94
C TYR A 337 30.55 -13.34 -37.06
N VAL A 338 29.44 -13.88 -36.54
CA VAL A 338 29.44 -15.09 -35.72
C VAL A 338 30.05 -16.26 -36.49
N GLN A 339 29.70 -16.47 -37.76
CA GLN A 339 30.30 -17.53 -38.57
C GLN A 339 31.82 -17.37 -38.68
N LYS A 340 32.31 -16.14 -38.93
CA LYS A 340 33.75 -15.83 -38.99
C LYS A 340 34.46 -16.21 -37.69
N ARG A 341 33.84 -15.94 -36.53
CA ARG A 341 34.39 -16.30 -35.21
C ARG A 341 34.32 -17.81 -34.98
N SER A 342 33.18 -18.44 -35.26
CA SER A 342 32.93 -19.88 -35.11
C SER A 342 33.85 -20.74 -35.97
N ASP A 343 34.23 -20.28 -37.16
CA ASP A 343 35.18 -20.97 -38.05
C ASP A 343 36.58 -21.16 -37.46
N LEU A 344 36.94 -20.37 -36.45
CA LEU A 344 38.20 -20.51 -35.72
C LEU A 344 38.21 -21.72 -34.79
N ILE A 345 37.05 -22.20 -34.35
CA ILE A 345 36.91 -23.35 -33.46
C ILE A 345 37.19 -24.63 -34.26
N GLN A 346 38.36 -25.24 -33.99
CA GLN A 346 38.74 -26.57 -34.46
C GLN A 346 38.34 -27.63 -33.43
N LEU A 347 38.23 -28.90 -33.81
CA LEU A 347 37.81 -29.98 -32.89
C LEU A 347 38.98 -30.78 -32.29
N ASP A 348 40.16 -30.68 -32.89
CA ASP A 348 41.33 -31.51 -32.58
C ASP A 348 42.51 -30.71 -32.00
N SER A 349 42.34 -29.40 -31.82
CA SER A 349 43.37 -28.52 -31.27
C SER A 349 42.77 -27.26 -30.64
N ARG A 350 43.38 -26.80 -29.54
CA ARG A 350 43.07 -25.53 -28.90
C ARG A 350 43.71 -24.37 -29.64
N MET A 351 42.98 -23.26 -29.80
CA MET A 351 43.50 -22.01 -30.35
C MET A 351 44.55 -21.38 -29.42
N ASP A 352 45.55 -20.72 -30.02
CA ASP A 352 46.34 -19.69 -29.33
C ASP A 352 45.41 -18.58 -28.79
N THR A 353 45.86 -17.78 -27.84
CA THR A 353 45.05 -16.73 -27.19
C THR A 353 44.32 -15.85 -28.24
N PRO A 354 42.99 -15.97 -28.39
CA PRO A 354 42.27 -15.25 -29.43
C PRO A 354 42.18 -13.76 -29.10
N SER A 355 42.30 -12.92 -30.13
CA SER A 355 41.98 -11.49 -30.04
C SER A 355 40.52 -11.23 -30.40
N HIS A 356 40.01 -10.05 -30.01
CA HIS A 356 38.76 -9.54 -30.56
C HIS A 356 38.84 -9.37 -32.10
N ASP A 357 37.70 -9.27 -32.76
CA ASP A 357 37.58 -8.88 -34.18
C ASP A 357 36.73 -7.60 -34.30
N ASP A 358 36.55 -7.07 -35.52
CA ASP A 358 35.77 -5.85 -35.78
C ASP A 358 34.31 -6.18 -36.16
N PRO A 359 33.31 -5.93 -35.28
CA PRO A 359 31.89 -6.14 -35.58
C PRO A 359 31.26 -4.97 -36.35
N TRP A 360 31.90 -3.80 -36.38
CA TRP A 360 31.32 -2.58 -36.95
C TRP A 360 30.96 -2.64 -38.45
N PRO A 361 31.63 -3.44 -39.31
CA PRO A 361 31.18 -3.64 -40.69
C PRO A 361 29.79 -4.29 -40.83
N TYR A 362 29.29 -4.91 -39.75
CA TYR A 362 27.99 -5.58 -39.70
C TYR A 362 26.97 -4.83 -38.83
N GLU A 363 27.38 -3.71 -38.22
CA GLU A 363 26.53 -2.87 -37.37
C GLU A 363 25.69 -1.93 -38.24
N THR A 364 24.38 -1.93 -38.03
CA THR A 364 23.43 -1.11 -38.82
C THR A 364 22.76 -0.01 -38.00
N ASP A 365 22.84 -0.10 -36.67
CA ASP A 365 22.01 0.69 -35.77
C ASP A 365 22.84 1.72 -34.98
N ALA A 366 24.17 1.69 -35.10
CA ALA A 366 25.09 2.63 -34.44
C ALA A 366 26.34 2.96 -35.28
N GLU A 367 26.94 4.14 -35.02
CA GLU A 367 28.20 4.56 -35.64
C GLU A 367 29.42 4.18 -34.78
N LYS A 368 30.54 3.80 -35.42
CA LYS A 368 31.78 3.42 -34.74
C LYS A 368 32.36 4.62 -33.95
N PRO A 369 32.64 4.49 -32.63
CA PRO A 369 33.19 5.58 -31.82
C PRO A 369 34.53 6.12 -32.33
N VAL A 370 34.76 7.43 -32.19
CA VAL A 370 36.04 8.08 -32.51
C VAL A 370 37.03 7.88 -31.35
N MET A 371 38.24 7.37 -31.61
CA MET A 371 39.24 7.04 -30.59
C MET A 371 40.38 8.07 -30.50
N THR A 372 40.86 8.37 -29.29
CA THR A 372 42.09 9.16 -29.00
C THR A 372 43.19 8.30 -28.34
N ALA A 373 44.43 8.80 -28.25
CA ALA A 373 45.62 8.00 -27.88
C ALA A 373 45.83 7.76 -26.36
N LYS A 374 46.50 6.63 -26.07
CA LYS A 374 46.53 5.68 -24.92
C LYS A 374 47.01 6.09 -23.50
N ALA A 375 46.50 5.36 -22.49
CA ALA A 375 47.20 4.88 -21.27
C ALA A 375 47.04 3.33 -21.10
N PRO A 376 47.89 2.62 -20.31
CA PRO A 376 47.83 1.15 -20.17
C PRO A 376 46.61 0.68 -19.36
N ALA A 377 46.29 -0.62 -19.42
CA ALA A 377 45.11 -1.21 -18.78
C ALA A 377 45.47 -2.37 -17.85
N ALA A 378 44.74 -2.48 -16.72
CA ALA A 378 44.65 -3.67 -15.89
C ALA A 378 43.17 -4.01 -15.63
N GLN A 379 42.80 -5.29 -15.79
CA GLN A 379 41.47 -5.84 -15.51
C GLN A 379 41.55 -6.74 -14.27
N ASN A 380 40.62 -6.56 -13.34
CA ASN A 380 40.19 -7.57 -12.36
C ASN A 380 38.70 -7.30 -12.08
N ASP A 381 37.85 -8.29 -12.31
CA ASP A 381 36.41 -8.23 -12.00
C ASP A 381 36.23 -8.73 -10.56
N GLY A 382 35.37 -8.07 -9.76
CA GLY A 382 34.92 -8.61 -8.49
C GLY A 382 34.04 -9.84 -8.71
N ALA A 383 33.95 -10.69 -7.69
CA ALA A 383 32.99 -11.79 -7.66
C ALA A 383 32.14 -11.62 -6.41
N HIS A 384 30.83 -11.88 -6.53
CA HIS A 384 29.89 -12.42 -5.54
C HIS A 384 28.54 -11.64 -5.54
N THR A 385 27.44 -12.35 -5.80
CA THR A 385 26.10 -11.81 -6.12
C THR A 385 25.03 -12.76 -5.56
N THR A 386 23.74 -12.43 -5.67
CA THR A 386 22.63 -13.39 -5.50
C THR A 386 21.64 -13.34 -6.67
N HIS A 387 20.88 -14.43 -6.86
CA HIS A 387 19.89 -14.57 -7.91
C HIS A 387 18.64 -15.30 -7.39
N PHE A 388 17.49 -14.93 -7.93
CA PHE A 388 16.26 -15.66 -7.71
C PHE A 388 15.32 -15.56 -8.91
N SER A 389 14.42 -16.52 -9.01
CA SER A 389 13.42 -16.59 -10.07
C SER A 389 12.06 -16.97 -9.51
N VAL A 390 11.01 -16.37 -10.08
CA VAL A 390 9.61 -16.56 -9.65
C VAL A 390 8.72 -16.74 -10.87
N VAL A 391 7.74 -17.64 -10.76
CA VAL A 391 6.60 -17.73 -11.67
C VAL A 391 5.31 -17.79 -10.86
N ASP A 392 4.29 -17.04 -11.28
CA ASP A 392 2.98 -17.04 -10.60
C ASP A 392 1.90 -17.84 -11.36
N LYS A 393 0.69 -17.91 -10.77
CA LYS A 393 -0.47 -18.62 -11.34
C LYS A 393 -0.99 -18.05 -12.66
N TRP A 394 -0.63 -16.81 -12.98
CA TRP A 394 -1.02 -16.10 -14.21
C TRP A 394 -0.01 -16.33 -15.34
N GLY A 395 1.20 -16.79 -14.99
CA GLY A 395 2.29 -17.03 -15.92
C GLY A 395 3.27 -15.86 -16.02
N ASN A 396 3.15 -14.84 -15.16
CA ASN A 396 4.19 -13.82 -15.08
C ASN A 396 5.46 -14.48 -14.56
N MET A 397 6.60 -14.07 -15.11
CA MET A 397 7.91 -14.55 -14.66
C MET A 397 8.79 -13.38 -14.25
N VAL A 398 9.54 -13.57 -13.18
CA VAL A 398 10.63 -12.67 -12.79
C VAL A 398 11.92 -13.48 -12.73
N SER A 399 12.97 -12.95 -13.35
CA SER A 399 14.35 -13.40 -13.17
C SER A 399 15.15 -12.19 -12.68
N TYR A 400 15.56 -12.19 -11.40
CA TYR A 400 16.21 -11.04 -10.79
C TYR A 400 17.60 -11.42 -10.27
N THR A 401 18.63 -10.76 -10.82
CA THR A 401 19.99 -10.78 -10.27
C THR A 401 20.29 -9.43 -9.62
N THR A 402 20.72 -9.45 -8.36
CA THR A 402 20.88 -8.29 -7.47
C THR A 402 22.16 -8.41 -6.66
N THR A 403 22.87 -7.31 -6.43
CA THR A 403 24.26 -7.35 -5.95
C THR A 403 24.67 -6.11 -5.15
N ILE A 404 25.78 -6.25 -4.42
CA ILE A 404 26.63 -5.15 -3.89
C ILE A 404 28.08 -5.31 -4.39
N GLU A 405 28.26 -5.80 -5.63
CA GLU A 405 29.49 -6.23 -6.30
C GLU A 405 30.27 -7.40 -5.70
N SER A 406 30.74 -7.27 -4.46
CA SER A 406 31.60 -8.27 -3.81
C SER A 406 31.09 -8.67 -2.43
N TYR A 407 31.70 -9.69 -1.81
CA TYR A 407 31.35 -10.07 -0.43
C TYR A 407 31.42 -8.85 0.47
N TRP A 408 30.27 -8.50 1.07
CA TRP A 408 30.12 -7.33 1.94
C TRP A 408 30.38 -5.98 1.25
N GLY A 409 30.41 -5.91 -0.07
CA GLY A 409 30.65 -4.67 -0.82
C GLY A 409 31.94 -3.97 -0.37
N THR A 410 31.81 -2.74 0.12
CA THR A 410 32.92 -1.99 0.72
C THR A 410 33.27 -2.40 2.15
N GLY A 411 32.40 -3.14 2.84
CA GLY A 411 32.40 -3.34 4.28
C GLY A 411 31.93 -2.10 5.05
N ILE A 412 31.55 -1.01 4.37
CA ILE A 412 31.02 0.21 4.98
C ILE A 412 29.53 0.04 5.22
N MET A 413 29.16 -0.12 6.49
CA MET A 413 27.78 -0.03 6.94
C MET A 413 27.39 1.43 7.20
N VAL A 414 26.18 1.82 6.77
CA VAL A 414 25.63 3.16 7.02
C VAL A 414 25.26 3.29 8.51
N PRO A 415 25.91 4.19 9.28
CA PRO A 415 25.72 4.25 10.73
C PRO A 415 24.27 4.59 11.11
N GLY A 416 23.68 3.81 12.01
CA GLY A 416 22.30 3.98 12.48
C GLY A 416 21.21 3.44 11.54
N TYR A 417 21.59 2.96 10.35
CA TYR A 417 20.64 2.43 9.35
C TYR A 417 20.90 0.96 8.96
N GLY A 418 22.03 0.37 9.35
CA GLY A 418 22.19 -1.09 9.38
C GLY A 418 22.30 -1.81 8.02
N PHE A 419 22.54 -1.11 6.90
CA PHE A 419 22.82 -1.71 5.60
C PHE A 419 24.20 -1.33 5.04
N ILE A 420 24.71 -2.14 4.12
CA ILE A 420 26.07 -2.04 3.57
C ILE A 420 26.07 -1.36 2.20
N LEU A 421 27.08 -0.53 1.95
CA LEU A 421 27.30 0.14 0.67
C LEU A 421 28.08 -0.75 -0.31
N ASN A 422 27.58 -0.82 -1.54
CA ASN A 422 28.24 -1.47 -2.67
C ASN A 422 29.64 -0.91 -2.96
N ASN A 423 30.46 -1.71 -3.65
CA ASN A 423 31.71 -1.27 -4.27
C ASN A 423 31.62 -1.30 -5.81
N GLU A 424 30.44 -1.08 -6.38
CA GLU A 424 30.12 -1.39 -7.77
C GLU A 424 30.95 -0.63 -8.79
N LEU A 425 31.48 0.55 -8.46
CA LEU A 425 32.30 1.30 -9.40
C LEU A 425 33.63 0.59 -9.71
N THR A 426 34.03 -0.44 -8.95
CA THR A 426 35.21 -1.24 -9.27
C THR A 426 35.07 -2.08 -10.54
N ASP A 427 33.85 -2.27 -11.03
CA ASP A 427 33.60 -2.91 -12.33
C ASP A 427 34.08 -2.03 -13.50
N PHE A 428 34.27 -0.72 -13.32
CA PHE A 428 34.94 0.11 -14.33
C PHE A 428 36.42 -0.26 -14.45
N ASN A 429 37.02 0.10 -15.59
CA ASN A 429 38.46 -0.01 -15.76
C ASN A 429 39.17 0.84 -14.68
N GLY A 430 40.10 0.21 -13.94
CA GLY A 430 40.89 0.89 -12.90
C GLY A 430 41.86 1.92 -13.45
N GLU A 431 42.24 1.76 -14.73
CA GLU A 431 43.02 2.70 -15.52
C GLU A 431 42.26 2.97 -16.83
N PRO A 432 42.22 4.22 -17.34
CA PRO A 432 41.59 4.51 -18.63
C PRO A 432 42.15 3.64 -19.76
N ALA A 433 41.29 2.84 -20.40
CA ALA A 433 41.67 1.84 -21.40
C ALA A 433 41.56 2.33 -22.85
N GLN A 434 41.00 3.51 -23.09
CA GLN A 434 40.87 4.07 -24.44
C GLN A 434 42.23 4.12 -25.17
N ASP A 435 42.31 3.47 -26.33
CA ASP A 435 43.53 3.35 -27.12
C ASP A 435 43.22 3.21 -28.62
N ALA A 436 43.48 4.28 -29.38
CA ALA A 436 43.34 4.27 -30.83
C ALA A 436 44.26 3.27 -31.57
N VAL A 437 45.40 2.87 -30.99
CA VAL A 437 46.35 1.93 -31.62
C VAL A 437 45.91 0.48 -31.42
N ALA A 438 45.37 0.15 -30.24
CA ALA A 438 44.80 -1.16 -29.95
C ALA A 438 43.33 -1.30 -30.37
N GLU A 439 42.77 -0.29 -31.04
CA GLU A 439 41.34 -0.22 -31.40
C GLU A 439 40.40 -0.47 -30.21
N ASN A 440 40.78 0.03 -29.02
CA ASN A 440 39.97 -0.09 -27.82
C ASN A 440 39.26 1.25 -27.53
N PRO A 441 37.91 1.30 -27.57
CA PRO A 441 37.18 2.55 -27.34
C PRO A 441 37.16 2.99 -25.88
N GLY A 442 37.63 2.18 -24.93
CA GLY A 442 37.46 2.47 -23.50
C GLY A 442 35.99 2.35 -23.07
N ALA A 443 35.26 1.39 -23.64
CA ALA A 443 33.80 1.27 -23.46
C ALA A 443 33.37 1.21 -21.98
N ASN A 444 34.24 0.71 -21.10
CA ASN A 444 34.02 0.60 -19.67
C ASN A 444 34.97 1.50 -18.83
N ASP A 445 35.46 2.61 -19.41
CA ASP A 445 36.15 3.63 -18.63
C ASP A 445 35.14 4.42 -17.78
N VAL A 446 35.60 4.90 -16.62
CA VAL A 446 34.78 5.70 -15.69
C VAL A 446 34.34 7.00 -16.36
N ALA A 447 33.07 7.36 -16.20
CA ALA A 447 32.54 8.67 -16.57
C ALA A 447 31.45 9.12 -15.57
N PRO A 448 31.23 10.45 -15.42
CA PRO A 448 30.12 10.97 -14.62
C PRO A 448 28.78 10.34 -14.98
N MET A 449 27.98 9.96 -13.98
CA MET A 449 26.62 9.41 -14.14
C MET A 449 26.52 8.10 -14.94
N LYS A 450 27.65 7.53 -15.36
CA LYS A 450 27.73 6.28 -16.13
C LYS A 450 27.55 5.08 -15.22
N ARG A 451 26.97 4.01 -15.75
CA ARG A 451 26.83 2.73 -15.05
C ARG A 451 28.01 1.81 -15.37
N PRO A 452 28.59 1.13 -14.38
CA PRO A 452 29.68 0.20 -14.62
C PRO A 452 29.19 -1.06 -15.34
N ARG A 453 30.02 -1.62 -16.23
CA ARG A 453 29.70 -2.82 -16.99
C ARG A 453 29.57 -4.03 -16.07
N SER A 454 28.38 -4.60 -16.01
CA SER A 454 28.11 -5.82 -15.24
C SER A 454 28.31 -7.12 -16.06
N SER A 455 28.32 -8.26 -15.37
CA SER A 455 28.26 -9.60 -15.95
C SER A 455 26.93 -10.32 -15.70
N MET A 456 26.01 -9.70 -14.96
CA MET A 456 24.71 -10.29 -14.59
C MET A 456 23.85 -10.60 -15.82
N SER A 457 23.27 -11.80 -15.87
CA SER A 457 22.53 -12.28 -17.04
C SER A 457 21.20 -12.97 -16.67
N PRO A 458 20.29 -12.34 -15.90
CA PRO A 458 18.93 -12.85 -15.75
C PRO A 458 18.31 -13.08 -17.14
N SER A 459 17.70 -14.24 -17.32
CA SER A 459 17.30 -14.73 -18.64
C SER A 459 15.96 -15.44 -18.60
N ILE A 460 15.19 -15.28 -19.67
CA ILE A 460 13.95 -16.01 -19.92
C ILE A 460 14.05 -16.73 -21.26
N LEU A 461 13.78 -18.02 -21.25
CA LEU A 461 13.79 -18.88 -22.44
C LEU A 461 12.35 -19.08 -22.92
N PHE A 462 12.16 -19.00 -24.23
CA PHE A 462 10.87 -19.16 -24.91
C PHE A 462 10.94 -20.32 -25.91
N LYS A 463 9.81 -21.02 -26.07
CA LYS A 463 9.62 -22.03 -27.12
C LYS A 463 8.31 -21.75 -27.84
N ASN A 464 8.35 -21.56 -29.17
CA ASN A 464 7.18 -21.18 -29.97
C ASN A 464 6.45 -19.92 -29.44
N GLY A 465 7.22 -18.91 -29.01
CA GLY A 465 6.68 -17.64 -28.47
C GLY A 465 6.10 -17.72 -27.05
N LYS A 466 6.19 -18.88 -26.39
CA LYS A 466 5.70 -19.11 -25.02
C LYS A 466 6.88 -19.15 -24.04
N PRO A 467 6.85 -18.44 -22.90
CA PRO A 467 7.89 -18.55 -21.88
C PRO A 467 7.91 -19.95 -21.28
N VAL A 468 9.10 -20.56 -21.18
CA VAL A 468 9.28 -21.92 -20.64
C VAL A 468 10.23 -21.97 -19.45
N ALA A 469 11.15 -21.01 -19.30
CA ALA A 469 12.03 -20.98 -18.14
C ALA A 469 12.47 -19.55 -17.82
N ALA A 470 12.59 -19.22 -16.54
CA ALA A 470 13.28 -18.03 -16.05
C ALA A 470 14.40 -18.47 -15.10
N TYR A 471 15.62 -18.01 -15.35
CA TYR A 471 16.80 -18.46 -14.59
C TYR A 471 17.97 -17.48 -14.73
N GLY A 472 18.92 -17.62 -13.82
CA GLY A 472 20.13 -16.82 -13.76
C GLY A 472 21.07 -17.36 -12.71
N SER A 473 22.21 -16.70 -12.54
CA SER A 473 23.23 -17.10 -11.58
C SER A 473 23.92 -15.86 -11.00
N PRO A 474 24.46 -15.93 -9.78
CA PRO A 474 25.49 -15.04 -9.27
C PRO A 474 26.90 -15.53 -9.63
N GLY A 475 27.92 -14.71 -9.36
CA GLY A 475 29.33 -15.11 -9.46
C GLY A 475 30.21 -14.29 -10.41
N GLY A 476 29.96 -12.98 -10.53
CA GLY A 476 30.77 -12.10 -11.39
C GLY A 476 30.79 -12.56 -12.85
N SER A 477 31.97 -12.61 -13.47
CA SER A 477 32.12 -13.07 -14.86
C SER A 477 31.71 -14.53 -15.10
N THR A 478 31.67 -15.37 -14.06
CA THR A 478 31.23 -16.77 -14.18
C THR A 478 29.73 -16.90 -14.46
N ILE A 479 28.94 -15.85 -14.19
CA ILE A 479 27.49 -15.82 -14.47
C ILE A 479 27.21 -16.16 -15.94
N ILE A 480 27.98 -15.57 -16.85
CA ILE A 480 27.84 -15.75 -18.29
C ILE A 480 27.99 -17.24 -18.66
N ASN A 481 28.96 -17.91 -18.05
CA ASN A 481 29.25 -19.33 -18.30
C ASN A 481 28.21 -20.25 -17.66
N SER A 482 27.73 -19.91 -16.46
CA SER A 482 26.65 -20.64 -15.79
C SER A 482 25.38 -20.59 -16.63
N VAL A 483 24.92 -19.39 -17.02
CA VAL A 483 23.71 -19.22 -17.83
C VAL A 483 23.84 -19.94 -19.18
N LEU A 484 25.01 -19.88 -19.83
CA LEU A 484 25.26 -20.64 -21.06
C LEU A 484 25.05 -22.14 -20.85
N GLN A 485 25.71 -22.73 -19.85
CA GLN A 485 25.64 -24.17 -19.60
C GLN A 485 24.22 -24.63 -19.23
N ILE A 486 23.49 -23.86 -18.42
CA ILE A 486 22.07 -24.15 -18.14
C ILE A 486 21.26 -24.17 -19.44
N THR A 487 21.48 -23.19 -20.32
CA THR A 487 20.79 -23.12 -21.61
C THR A 487 21.09 -24.34 -22.48
N LEU A 488 22.34 -24.76 -22.58
CA LEU A 488 22.74 -25.97 -23.31
C LEU A 488 22.15 -27.24 -22.69
N ASN A 489 22.15 -27.35 -21.36
CA ASN A 489 21.61 -28.51 -20.65
C ASN A 489 20.10 -28.66 -20.89
N LEU A 490 19.36 -27.55 -20.87
CA LEU A 490 17.91 -27.54 -21.15
C LEU A 490 17.61 -27.82 -22.64
N VAL A 491 18.40 -27.28 -23.57
CA VAL A 491 18.10 -27.31 -25.01
C VAL A 491 18.76 -28.50 -25.72
N ASP A 492 20.07 -28.66 -25.61
CA ASP A 492 20.84 -29.69 -26.32
C ASP A 492 20.80 -31.06 -25.62
N HIS A 493 20.75 -31.07 -24.28
CA HIS A 493 20.79 -32.30 -23.49
C HIS A 493 19.43 -32.74 -22.93
N GLY A 494 18.38 -31.91 -23.10
CA GLY A 494 17.01 -32.25 -22.73
C GLY A 494 16.81 -32.50 -21.22
N MET A 495 17.68 -31.93 -20.39
CA MET A 495 17.60 -32.05 -18.93
C MET A 495 16.42 -31.25 -18.38
N ASN A 496 15.84 -31.70 -17.26
CA ASN A 496 14.92 -30.86 -16.50
C ASN A 496 15.67 -29.74 -15.75
N ILE A 497 14.94 -28.75 -15.20
CA ILE A 497 15.58 -27.56 -14.59
C ILE A 497 16.51 -27.91 -13.42
N GLN A 498 16.16 -28.88 -12.56
CA GLN A 498 17.02 -29.26 -11.44
C GLN A 498 18.24 -30.05 -11.93
N GLU A 499 18.06 -30.99 -12.87
CA GLU A 499 19.18 -31.72 -13.49
C GLU A 499 20.17 -30.78 -14.18
N ALA A 500 19.67 -29.78 -14.90
CA ALA A 500 20.49 -28.77 -15.55
C ALA A 500 21.29 -27.94 -14.54
N ILE A 501 20.70 -27.64 -13.37
CA ILE A 501 21.34 -26.91 -12.27
C ILE A 501 22.38 -27.78 -11.56
N ASP A 502 22.07 -29.04 -11.24
CA ASP A 502 22.98 -29.91 -10.50
C ASP A 502 24.20 -30.34 -11.33
N ALA A 503 24.05 -30.35 -12.66
CA ALA A 503 25.13 -30.69 -13.59
C ALA A 503 26.46 -29.95 -13.26
N PRO A 504 27.61 -30.65 -13.26
CA PRO A 504 28.91 -30.01 -13.05
C PRO A 504 29.19 -28.98 -14.14
N ARG A 505 29.76 -27.84 -13.73
CA ARG A 505 30.02 -26.70 -14.60
C ARG A 505 31.51 -26.44 -14.78
N MET A 506 31.82 -25.75 -15.86
CA MET A 506 33.14 -25.21 -16.16
C MET A 506 33.05 -23.70 -16.40
N SER A 507 34.15 -22.97 -16.26
CA SER A 507 34.15 -21.52 -16.49
C SER A 507 35.46 -21.04 -17.10
N VAL A 508 35.33 -20.33 -18.22
CA VAL A 508 36.41 -19.58 -18.89
C VAL A 508 35.99 -18.12 -18.93
N HIS A 509 36.75 -17.23 -18.28
CA HIS A 509 36.35 -15.83 -18.12
C HIS A 509 37.30 -14.84 -18.79
N ASN A 510 38.28 -15.33 -19.55
CA ASN A 510 39.16 -14.51 -20.38
C ASN A 510 39.71 -15.31 -21.58
N ALA A 511 40.24 -14.61 -22.58
CA ALA A 511 40.77 -15.24 -23.79
C ALA A 511 42.01 -16.12 -23.55
N SER A 512 42.84 -15.79 -22.55
CA SER A 512 44.10 -16.49 -22.26
C SER A 512 43.92 -17.80 -21.51
N ALA A 513 42.77 -18.02 -20.87
CA ALA A 513 42.42 -19.18 -20.05
C ALA A 513 43.30 -19.39 -18.79
N SER A 514 43.95 -18.33 -18.30
CA SER A 514 44.93 -18.45 -17.20
C SER A 514 44.32 -18.85 -15.84
N TRP A 515 43.00 -18.93 -15.74
CA TRP A 515 42.22 -19.17 -14.51
C TRP A 515 40.94 -19.98 -14.80
N ASP A 516 41.00 -20.93 -15.74
CA ASP A 516 39.85 -21.77 -16.08
C ASP A 516 39.48 -22.70 -14.92
N ARG A 517 38.18 -22.77 -14.60
CA ARG A 517 37.66 -23.61 -13.53
C ARG A 517 36.90 -24.79 -14.08
N LEU A 518 37.02 -25.92 -13.39
CA LEU A 518 36.29 -27.14 -13.70
C LEU A 518 35.78 -27.75 -12.39
N GLU A 519 34.46 -27.79 -12.20
CA GLU A 519 33.89 -28.37 -11.00
C GLU A 519 34.13 -29.90 -10.93
N PRO A 520 34.12 -30.49 -9.72
CA PRO A 520 34.07 -31.94 -9.58
C PRO A 520 32.82 -32.53 -10.26
N GLY A 521 32.97 -33.67 -10.93
CA GLY A 521 31.85 -34.41 -11.55
C GLY A 521 32.05 -34.80 -13.02
N PHE A 522 33.05 -34.22 -13.69
CA PHE A 522 33.47 -34.66 -15.02
C PHE A 522 34.26 -35.99 -14.95
N GLN A 523 34.13 -36.82 -15.98
CA GLN A 523 34.86 -38.10 -16.06
C GLN A 523 36.38 -37.84 -16.17
N PRO A 524 37.24 -38.54 -15.40
CA PRO A 524 38.68 -38.31 -15.41
C PRO A 524 39.32 -38.40 -16.80
N GLU A 525 38.83 -39.30 -17.66
CA GLU A 525 39.32 -39.45 -19.03
C GLU A 525 39.03 -38.20 -19.87
N VAL A 526 37.85 -37.60 -19.70
CA VAL A 526 37.47 -36.36 -20.40
C VAL A 526 38.35 -35.19 -19.96
N VAL A 527 38.62 -35.10 -18.65
CA VAL A 527 39.52 -34.07 -18.12
C VAL A 527 40.92 -34.21 -18.73
N GLN A 528 41.44 -35.44 -18.76
CA GLN A 528 42.76 -35.70 -19.35
C GLN A 528 42.78 -35.37 -20.85
N ASP A 529 41.74 -35.73 -21.61
CA ASP A 529 41.65 -35.39 -23.03
C ASP A 529 41.65 -33.86 -23.24
N LEU A 530 40.99 -33.09 -22.38
CA LEU A 530 40.99 -31.62 -22.45
C LEU A 530 42.38 -31.03 -22.14
N ILE A 531 43.10 -31.59 -21.17
CA ILE A 531 44.49 -31.22 -20.87
C ILE A 531 45.38 -31.54 -22.08
N ASP A 532 45.20 -32.71 -22.70
CA ASP A 532 45.96 -33.14 -23.88
C ASP A 532 45.66 -32.26 -25.10
N LEU A 533 44.45 -31.70 -25.21
CA LEU A 533 44.08 -30.67 -26.19
C LEU A 533 44.68 -29.29 -25.89
N GLY A 534 45.25 -29.10 -24.69
CA GLY A 534 45.95 -27.88 -24.28
C GLY A 534 45.17 -26.96 -23.33
N HIS A 535 44.03 -27.40 -22.78
CA HIS A 535 43.27 -26.60 -21.81
C HIS A 535 43.93 -26.66 -20.42
N PRO A 536 44.21 -25.52 -19.77
CA PRO A 536 45.03 -25.47 -18.56
C PRO A 536 44.23 -25.71 -17.27
N PHE A 537 43.35 -26.71 -17.23
CA PHE A 537 42.54 -27.00 -16.05
C PHE A 537 43.42 -27.48 -14.88
N ASN A 538 43.26 -26.85 -13.72
CA ASN A 538 43.90 -27.28 -12.48
C ASN A 538 42.92 -28.13 -11.65
N LEU A 539 43.25 -29.40 -11.45
CA LEU A 539 42.40 -30.34 -10.70
C LEU A 539 42.44 -30.13 -9.17
N ASP A 540 43.41 -29.35 -8.68
CA ASP A 540 43.51 -29.00 -7.27
C ASP A 540 42.62 -27.79 -6.90
N ASP A 541 42.01 -27.13 -7.89
CA ASP A 541 41.12 -25.97 -7.73
C ASP A 541 39.65 -26.41 -7.92
N SER A 542 38.99 -26.73 -6.81
CA SER A 542 37.64 -27.34 -6.78
C SER A 542 36.52 -26.35 -6.42
N ASP A 543 36.74 -25.05 -6.62
CA ASP A 543 35.75 -24.02 -6.28
C ASP A 543 34.46 -24.15 -7.09
N SER A 544 33.32 -23.87 -6.47
CA SER A 544 32.02 -23.89 -7.14
C SER A 544 31.89 -22.77 -8.19
N VAL A 545 31.15 -23.05 -9.26
CA VAL A 545 30.86 -22.13 -10.37
C VAL A 545 29.40 -21.73 -10.32
N GLY A 546 29.17 -20.52 -9.82
CA GLY A 546 27.85 -19.91 -9.68
C GLY A 546 26.95 -20.57 -8.64
N SER A 547 25.68 -20.17 -8.64
CA SER A 547 24.61 -20.75 -7.83
C SER A 547 23.29 -20.47 -8.55
N VAL A 548 22.81 -21.38 -9.38
CA VAL A 548 21.66 -21.11 -10.26
C VAL A 548 20.32 -21.30 -9.54
N GLN A 549 19.39 -20.38 -9.76
CA GLN A 549 17.98 -20.50 -9.36
C GLN A 549 17.16 -20.36 -10.63
N GLY A 550 16.15 -21.22 -10.78
CA GLY A 550 15.31 -21.20 -11.96
C GLY A 550 13.93 -21.77 -11.71
N VAL A 551 12.97 -21.27 -12.49
CA VAL A 551 11.61 -21.79 -12.60
C VAL A 551 11.35 -22.21 -14.04
N TYR A 552 10.50 -23.21 -14.21
CA TYR A 552 10.19 -23.81 -15.50
C TYR A 552 8.67 -24.01 -15.65
N ILE A 553 8.15 -23.76 -16.85
CA ILE A 553 6.79 -24.12 -17.25
C ILE A 553 6.91 -25.14 -18.37
N ASP A 554 6.35 -26.31 -18.15
CA ASP A 554 6.20 -27.31 -19.22
C ASP A 554 5.27 -26.76 -20.32
N PRO A 555 5.77 -26.60 -21.56
CA PRO A 555 5.00 -26.00 -22.64
C PRO A 555 3.83 -26.87 -23.12
N GLU A 556 3.82 -28.18 -22.83
CA GLU A 556 2.77 -29.11 -23.21
C GLU A 556 1.70 -29.23 -22.12
N THR A 557 2.12 -29.35 -20.86
CA THR A 557 1.21 -29.61 -19.73
C THR A 557 0.81 -28.35 -18.96
N GLY A 558 1.59 -27.27 -19.05
CA GLY A 558 1.46 -26.08 -18.21
C GLY A 558 1.92 -26.27 -16.76
N MET A 559 2.50 -27.44 -16.43
CA MET A 559 3.01 -27.71 -15.09
C MET A 559 4.21 -26.82 -14.77
N GLN A 560 4.18 -26.18 -13.60
CA GLN A 560 5.28 -25.35 -13.13
C GLN A 560 6.19 -26.18 -12.22
N SER A 561 7.50 -25.99 -12.36
CA SER A 561 8.51 -26.56 -11.47
C SER A 561 9.60 -25.51 -11.22
N GLY A 562 10.47 -25.81 -10.26
CA GLY A 562 11.63 -24.98 -9.98
C GLY A 562 12.84 -25.86 -9.68
N GLY A 563 14.02 -25.28 -9.82
CA GLY A 563 15.25 -25.85 -9.33
C GLY A 563 16.11 -24.79 -8.65
N ALA A 564 16.85 -25.20 -7.63
CA ALA A 564 17.76 -24.33 -6.89
C ALA A 564 19.09 -25.06 -6.65
N ASP A 565 20.18 -24.29 -6.65
CA ASP A 565 21.52 -24.85 -6.55
C ASP A 565 21.91 -25.21 -5.12
N ASN A 566 22.26 -26.47 -4.92
CA ASN A 566 22.71 -27.02 -3.63
C ASN A 566 24.15 -26.66 -3.27
N ARG A 567 24.87 -25.90 -4.12
CA ARG A 567 26.17 -25.28 -3.78
C ARG A 567 26.03 -24.13 -2.77
N ARG A 568 24.79 -23.70 -2.48
CA ARG A 568 24.35 -22.81 -1.39
C ARG A 568 23.13 -23.45 -0.70
N GLU A 569 22.40 -22.69 0.11
CA GLU A 569 21.12 -23.11 0.71
C GLU A 569 19.92 -22.88 -0.24
N GLY A 570 20.10 -23.25 -1.51
CA GLY A 570 19.08 -23.09 -2.54
C GLY A 570 17.75 -23.74 -2.14
N THR A 571 16.66 -22.98 -2.24
CA THR A 571 15.32 -23.38 -1.80
C THR A 571 14.31 -23.16 -2.91
N VAL A 572 13.48 -24.18 -3.16
CA VAL A 572 12.32 -24.10 -4.05
C VAL A 572 11.05 -24.30 -3.23
N ILE A 573 10.11 -23.36 -3.30
CA ILE A 573 8.76 -23.54 -2.77
C ILE A 573 7.78 -23.50 -3.94
N LYS A 574 7.13 -24.63 -4.19
CA LYS A 574 6.00 -24.74 -5.13
C LYS A 574 4.71 -24.70 -4.32
N LEU A 575 3.92 -23.66 -4.53
CA LEU A 575 2.64 -23.52 -3.85
C LEU A 575 1.58 -24.37 -4.55
N PRO A 576 0.97 -25.35 -3.87
CA PRO A 576 -0.08 -26.15 -4.49
C PRO A 576 -1.21 -25.24 -4.95
N ARG A 577 -1.73 -25.44 -6.17
CA ARG A 577 -2.94 -24.74 -6.58
C ARG A 577 -4.11 -25.40 -5.88
N PRO A 578 -4.91 -24.66 -5.09
CA PRO A 578 -6.25 -25.11 -4.75
C PRO A 578 -6.99 -25.42 -6.07
N PRO A 579 -8.00 -26.29 -6.05
CA PRO A 579 -8.87 -26.45 -7.21
C PRO A 579 -9.29 -25.11 -7.78
N VAL A 580 -9.49 -25.07 -9.09
CA VAL A 580 -10.09 -23.95 -9.79
C VAL A 580 -11.29 -23.43 -8.99
N ASN A 581 -11.20 -22.18 -8.52
CA ASN A 581 -12.22 -21.50 -7.75
C ASN A 581 -12.42 -22.05 -6.33
N ALA A 582 -11.42 -22.64 -5.66
CA ALA A 582 -11.58 -22.99 -4.25
C ALA A 582 -11.86 -21.74 -3.40
N ASN A 583 -12.83 -21.85 -2.49
CA ASN A 583 -13.15 -20.80 -1.53
C ASN A 583 -12.11 -20.80 -0.40
N MET A 584 -11.18 -19.85 -0.46
CA MET A 584 -10.08 -19.71 0.50
C MET A 584 -10.42 -18.61 1.51
N LYS A 585 -10.14 -18.87 2.80
CA LYS A 585 -10.25 -17.86 3.85
C LYS A 585 -9.27 -16.72 3.55
N PRO A 586 -9.72 -15.45 3.44
CA PRO A 586 -8.82 -14.33 3.19
C PRO A 586 -7.75 -14.19 4.29
N GLY A 587 -6.51 -13.86 3.91
CA GLY A 587 -5.34 -13.87 4.81
C GLY A 587 -5.36 -12.83 5.93
N PHE A 588 -6.15 -11.76 5.80
CA PHE A 588 -6.38 -10.75 6.83
C PHE A 588 -7.31 -11.22 7.96
N ILE A 589 -8.00 -12.36 7.78
CA ILE A 589 -8.87 -12.95 8.80
C ILE A 589 -8.07 -13.98 9.61
N LYS A 590 -7.52 -13.55 10.75
CA LYS A 590 -6.69 -14.41 11.62
C LYS A 590 -7.52 -15.27 12.57
N ASP A 591 -8.59 -14.70 13.13
CA ASP A 591 -9.39 -15.34 14.17
C ASP A 591 -10.52 -16.24 13.62
N ASP A 592 -11.21 -16.92 14.52
CA ASP A 592 -12.42 -17.67 14.21
C ASP A 592 -13.53 -16.74 13.69
N ILE A 593 -14.39 -17.29 12.83
CA ILE A 593 -15.57 -16.60 12.31
C ILE A 593 -16.76 -17.02 13.17
N LEU A 594 -17.36 -16.07 13.88
CA LEU A 594 -18.56 -16.30 14.65
C LEU A 594 -19.76 -16.31 13.71
N ALA A 595 -20.57 -17.37 13.72
CA ALA A 595 -21.74 -17.51 12.87
C ALA A 595 -23.02 -17.69 13.71
N LYS A 596 -24.10 -17.00 13.35
CA LYS A 596 -25.41 -17.11 14.02
C LYS A 596 -26.56 -17.09 13.02
N THR A 597 -27.62 -17.84 13.31
CA THR A 597 -28.83 -17.93 12.48
C THR A 597 -30.04 -17.36 13.21
N TYR A 598 -30.87 -16.63 12.49
CA TYR A 598 -32.05 -15.92 12.99
C TYR A 598 -33.32 -16.35 12.23
N ASP A 599 -34.41 -16.56 12.96
CA ASP A 599 -35.64 -17.21 12.47
C ASP A 599 -36.63 -16.26 11.76
N GLY A 600 -36.36 -14.95 11.78
CA GLY A 600 -37.25 -13.92 11.22
C GLY A 600 -38.54 -13.72 12.00
N THR A 601 -38.68 -14.32 13.18
CA THR A 601 -39.89 -14.27 14.02
C THR A 601 -39.57 -13.74 15.40
N THR A 602 -38.78 -14.48 16.18
CA THR A 602 -38.33 -14.07 17.52
C THR A 602 -37.14 -13.11 17.43
N ASN A 603 -36.34 -13.25 16.37
CA ASN A 603 -35.21 -12.39 16.08
C ASN A 603 -34.89 -12.44 14.59
N ASP A 604 -34.27 -11.39 14.05
CA ASP A 604 -34.01 -11.26 12.63
C ASP A 604 -32.75 -10.40 12.37
N LEU A 605 -32.26 -10.40 11.13
CA LEU A 605 -31.03 -9.72 10.75
C LEU A 605 -31.14 -8.19 10.84
N LEU A 606 -32.31 -7.63 10.53
CA LEU A 606 -32.51 -6.19 10.36
C LEU A 606 -33.06 -5.50 11.61
N THR A 607 -34.05 -6.12 12.27
CA THR A 607 -34.83 -5.45 13.33
C THR A 607 -34.66 -6.09 14.71
N ALA A 608 -33.87 -7.15 14.83
CA ALA A 608 -33.72 -7.95 16.05
C ALA A 608 -35.06 -8.42 16.66
N GLY A 609 -36.04 -8.76 15.81
CA GLY A 609 -37.37 -9.23 16.20
C GLY A 609 -38.39 -8.12 16.47
N LEU A 610 -38.03 -6.84 16.34
CA LEU A 610 -38.92 -5.71 16.64
C LEU A 610 -39.93 -5.40 15.51
N GLY A 611 -39.55 -5.67 14.26
CA GLY A 611 -40.26 -5.20 13.07
C GLY A 611 -40.32 -3.67 12.97
N GLN A 612 -40.98 -3.17 11.93
CA GLN A 612 -41.15 -1.74 11.68
C GLN A 612 -41.79 -0.99 12.86
N ALA A 613 -42.85 -1.56 13.45
CA ALA A 613 -43.57 -0.90 14.54
C ALA A 613 -42.70 -0.77 15.80
N GLY A 614 -41.94 -1.82 16.15
CA GLY A 614 -41.04 -1.78 17.30
C GLY A 614 -39.86 -0.83 17.11
N LEU A 615 -39.29 -0.75 15.91
CA LEU A 615 -38.25 0.24 15.60
C LEU A 615 -38.79 1.68 15.60
N GLY A 616 -40.05 1.88 15.22
CA GLY A 616 -40.72 3.18 15.21
C GLY A 616 -41.05 3.73 16.61
N ASP A 617 -41.29 2.85 17.57
CA ASP A 617 -41.70 3.22 18.93
C ASP A 617 -40.52 3.21 19.92
N ALA A 618 -40.09 4.40 20.35
CA ALA A 618 -39.01 4.57 21.32
C ALA A 618 -39.26 3.83 22.65
N THR A 619 -40.52 3.57 23.00
CA THR A 619 -40.88 2.85 24.24
C THR A 619 -40.67 1.34 24.16
N GLN A 620 -40.41 0.81 22.97
CA GLN A 620 -40.13 -0.60 22.72
C GLN A 620 -38.63 -0.93 22.69
N ALA A 621 -37.78 -0.01 23.17
CA ALA A 621 -36.34 -0.24 23.26
C ALA A 621 -36.04 -1.56 24.01
N PRO A 622 -35.23 -2.47 23.42
CA PRO A 622 -34.83 -3.70 24.10
C PRO A 622 -34.17 -3.40 25.46
N ALA A 623 -34.51 -4.17 26.48
CA ALA A 623 -33.96 -4.02 27.82
C ALA A 623 -33.14 -5.25 28.21
N PHE A 624 -32.11 -5.02 29.01
CA PHE A 624 -31.28 -6.10 29.57
C PHE A 624 -31.98 -6.76 30.75
N ALA A 625 -32.00 -8.10 30.78
CA ALA A 625 -32.51 -8.85 31.92
C ALA A 625 -31.61 -8.66 33.16
N ASP A 626 -30.30 -8.64 32.96
CA ASP A 626 -29.29 -8.23 33.93
C ASP A 626 -28.48 -7.05 33.36
N PRO A 627 -28.77 -5.80 33.78
CA PRO A 627 -28.08 -4.61 33.27
C PRO A 627 -26.57 -4.54 33.56
N GLU A 628 -26.06 -5.32 34.51
CA GLU A 628 -24.63 -5.37 34.83
C GLU A 628 -23.88 -6.42 33.99
N ASN A 629 -24.60 -7.42 33.47
CA ASN A 629 -24.05 -8.54 32.70
C ASN A 629 -24.98 -8.93 31.53
N PRO A 630 -25.25 -8.02 30.58
CA PRO A 630 -26.12 -8.32 29.44
C PRO A 630 -25.49 -9.37 28.53
N THR A 631 -26.33 -10.22 27.96
CA THR A 631 -25.89 -11.22 26.99
C THR A 631 -25.57 -10.57 25.64
N ALA A 632 -24.70 -11.20 24.85
CA ALA A 632 -24.40 -10.77 23.48
C ALA A 632 -25.66 -10.52 22.61
N GLU A 633 -26.72 -11.31 22.80
CA GLU A 633 -27.97 -11.14 22.04
C GLU A 633 -28.75 -9.89 22.46
N GLU A 634 -28.82 -9.60 23.75
CA GLU A 634 -29.47 -8.39 24.27
C GLU A 634 -28.70 -7.13 23.84
N ILE A 635 -27.36 -7.19 23.89
CA ILE A 635 -26.47 -6.13 23.40
C ILE A 635 -26.70 -5.87 21.91
N ARG A 636 -26.76 -6.94 21.09
CA ARG A 636 -27.03 -6.86 19.65
C ARG A 636 -28.39 -6.23 19.37
N ALA A 637 -29.45 -6.68 20.05
CA ALA A 637 -30.80 -6.17 19.83
C ALA A 637 -30.90 -4.67 20.13
N LEU A 638 -30.33 -4.22 21.25
CA LEU A 638 -30.30 -2.80 21.61
C LEU A 638 -29.40 -1.99 20.66
N ALA A 639 -28.27 -2.55 20.23
CA ALA A 639 -27.39 -1.92 19.25
C ALA A 639 -28.10 -1.69 17.90
N ILE A 640 -28.82 -2.69 17.38
CA ILE A 640 -29.61 -2.56 16.14
C ILE A 640 -30.68 -1.47 16.31
N PHE A 641 -31.45 -1.51 17.40
CA PHE A 641 -32.48 -0.51 17.68
C PHE A 641 -31.92 0.93 17.70
N ASN A 642 -30.84 1.15 18.45
CA ASN A 642 -30.23 2.48 18.57
C ASN A 642 -29.60 2.94 17.25
N ASN A 643 -28.83 2.09 16.57
CA ASN A 643 -28.16 2.47 15.32
C ASN A 643 -29.14 2.75 14.19
N TYR A 644 -30.26 2.02 14.13
CA TYR A 644 -31.33 2.30 13.18
C TYR A 644 -31.93 3.70 13.41
N ARG A 645 -32.32 4.01 14.64
CA ARG A 645 -32.95 5.28 15.02
C ARG A 645 -31.98 6.47 15.11
N ALA A 646 -30.67 6.23 15.12
CA ALA A 646 -29.67 7.27 15.24
C ALA A 646 -29.50 8.12 13.97
N ILE A 647 -29.92 7.56 12.82
CA ILE A 647 -29.86 8.23 11.53
C ILE A 647 -31.26 8.41 10.97
N VAL A 648 -32.09 7.37 10.95
CA VAL A 648 -33.39 7.40 10.26
C VAL A 648 -34.45 8.13 11.10
N ASP A 649 -35.17 9.09 10.49
CA ASP A 649 -36.32 9.72 11.13
C ASP A 649 -37.50 8.74 11.22
N THR A 650 -37.65 8.13 12.38
CA THR A 650 -38.71 7.16 12.70
C THR A 650 -39.95 7.81 13.34
N SER A 651 -40.02 9.15 13.38
CA SER A 651 -41.12 9.85 14.04
C SER A 651 -42.46 9.73 13.29
N PRO A 652 -43.61 9.75 13.97
CA PRO A 652 -44.91 9.71 13.30
C PRO A 652 -45.08 10.85 12.29
N GLY A 653 -45.51 10.52 11.07
CA GLY A 653 -45.71 11.50 9.99
C GLY A 653 -44.43 11.95 9.28
N SER A 654 -43.26 11.36 9.59
CA SER A 654 -42.01 11.58 8.85
C SER A 654 -41.97 10.91 7.46
N GLY A 655 -42.90 9.99 7.21
CA GLY A 655 -42.86 9.06 6.07
C GLY A 655 -42.33 7.68 6.44
N TYR A 656 -41.84 7.49 7.67
CA TYR A 656 -41.44 6.18 8.17
C TYR A 656 -42.60 5.20 8.17
N GLY A 657 -42.38 4.06 7.51
CA GLY A 657 -43.34 2.98 7.33
C GLY A 657 -44.32 3.14 6.18
N GLU A 658 -44.31 4.30 5.51
CA GLU A 658 -45.15 4.58 4.33
C GLU A 658 -44.30 4.83 3.07
N ILE A 659 -43.21 5.58 3.22
CA ILE A 659 -42.31 6.02 2.14
C ILE A 659 -40.95 5.32 2.22
N TYR A 660 -40.43 5.13 3.44
CA TYR A 660 -39.18 4.41 3.71
C TYR A 660 -39.31 3.62 5.02
N GLY A 661 -38.44 2.64 5.25
CA GLY A 661 -38.49 1.76 6.41
C GLY A 661 -38.60 0.29 6.01
N PRO A 662 -38.47 -0.61 7.00
CA PRO A 662 -38.17 -2.01 6.75
C PRO A 662 -39.36 -2.79 6.17
N ALA A 663 -40.61 -2.35 6.41
CA ALA A 663 -41.79 -2.98 5.82
C ALA A 663 -42.14 -2.41 4.42
N VAL A 664 -41.62 -1.23 4.06
CA VAL A 664 -41.96 -0.55 2.80
C VAL A 664 -41.47 -1.36 1.61
N GLY A 665 -42.41 -1.77 0.75
CA GLY A 665 -42.15 -2.61 -0.42
C GLY A 665 -42.05 -4.10 -0.12
N THR A 666 -42.48 -4.55 1.06
CA THR A 666 -42.46 -5.97 1.47
C THR A 666 -43.87 -6.46 1.86
N ASP A 667 -44.08 -7.78 1.88
CA ASP A 667 -45.36 -8.42 2.25
C ASP A 667 -45.58 -8.58 3.79
N GLY A 668 -44.65 -8.09 4.61
CA GLY A 668 -44.62 -8.30 6.08
C GLY A 668 -44.27 -7.04 6.88
N ASP A 669 -43.89 -7.21 8.14
CA ASP A 669 -43.50 -6.10 9.03
C ASP A 669 -42.00 -5.75 8.98
N GLY A 670 -41.29 -6.26 7.97
CA GLY A 670 -39.89 -5.94 7.69
C GLY A 670 -38.84 -6.82 8.39
N LYS A 671 -39.23 -7.91 9.07
CA LYS A 671 -38.27 -8.87 9.65
C LYS A 671 -37.61 -9.72 8.56
N VAL A 672 -36.29 -9.92 8.67
CA VAL A 672 -35.50 -10.68 7.68
C VAL A 672 -34.78 -11.88 8.34
N PRO A 673 -35.24 -13.13 8.11
CA PRO A 673 -34.53 -14.33 8.56
C PRO A 673 -33.22 -14.50 7.79
N GLY A 674 -32.23 -15.18 8.40
CA GLY A 674 -30.97 -15.48 7.74
C GLY A 674 -29.81 -15.70 8.71
N LYS A 675 -28.59 -15.51 8.21
CA LYS A 675 -27.35 -15.76 8.94
C LYS A 675 -26.48 -14.51 9.05
N GLU A 676 -25.75 -14.40 10.15
CA GLU A 676 -24.81 -13.32 10.45
C GLU A 676 -23.45 -13.92 10.80
N TYR A 677 -22.39 -13.34 10.24
CA TYR A 677 -21.01 -13.77 10.40
C TYR A 677 -20.17 -12.61 10.89
N LEU A 678 -19.39 -12.76 11.98
CA LEU A 678 -18.51 -11.72 12.52
C LEU A 678 -17.07 -12.20 12.63
N THR A 679 -16.12 -11.31 12.38
CA THR A 679 -14.69 -11.55 12.58
C THR A 679 -13.90 -10.25 12.69
N TYR A 680 -12.62 -10.34 13.05
CA TYR A 680 -11.67 -9.24 12.94
C TYR A 680 -10.83 -9.36 11.67
N ALA A 681 -10.56 -8.22 11.03
CA ALA A 681 -9.49 -8.05 10.08
C ALA A 681 -8.30 -7.35 10.74
N ASP A 682 -7.11 -7.89 10.50
CA ASP A 682 -5.82 -7.36 10.97
C ASP A 682 -4.86 -7.23 9.78
N ASN A 683 -3.93 -6.30 9.88
CA ASN A 683 -2.93 -6.03 8.83
C ASN A 683 -1.63 -6.83 9.00
N GLY A 684 -1.58 -7.82 9.88
CA GLY A 684 -0.38 -8.58 10.22
C GLY A 684 0.32 -8.09 11.49
N SER A 685 0.03 -6.85 11.94
CA SER A 685 0.67 -6.27 13.13
C SER A 685 0.22 -6.89 14.45
N GLY A 686 -0.97 -7.51 14.50
CA GLY A 686 -1.59 -7.97 15.73
C GLY A 686 -2.13 -6.83 16.63
N ASP A 687 -1.97 -5.57 16.22
CA ASP A 687 -2.44 -4.38 16.93
C ASP A 687 -3.74 -3.82 16.33
N GLN A 688 -4.24 -4.36 15.20
CA GLN A 688 -5.41 -3.85 14.49
C GLN A 688 -6.59 -4.83 14.52
N ASN A 689 -7.70 -4.40 15.14
CA ASN A 689 -8.94 -5.18 15.20
C ASN A 689 -10.09 -4.46 14.47
N VAL A 690 -10.14 -4.52 13.14
CA VAL A 690 -11.28 -3.99 12.34
C VAL A 690 -12.42 -4.99 12.38
N THR A 691 -13.59 -4.61 12.87
CA THR A 691 -14.74 -5.52 12.92
C THR A 691 -15.39 -5.63 11.54
N LEU A 692 -15.44 -6.84 10.99
CA LEU A 692 -16.19 -7.16 9.78
C LEU A 692 -17.43 -7.98 10.15
N MET A 693 -18.54 -7.71 9.45
CA MET A 693 -19.75 -8.53 9.57
C MET A 693 -20.38 -8.75 8.21
N VAL A 694 -20.86 -9.96 7.96
CA VAL A 694 -21.63 -10.30 6.75
C VAL A 694 -22.98 -10.84 7.18
N GLN A 695 -24.06 -10.25 6.67
CA GLN A 695 -25.40 -10.78 6.83
C GLN A 695 -25.90 -11.34 5.50
N VAL A 696 -26.39 -12.58 5.52
CA VAL A 696 -26.93 -13.30 4.36
C VAL A 696 -28.40 -13.62 4.64
N PRO A 697 -29.37 -12.95 3.98
CA PRO A 697 -30.78 -13.23 4.19
C PRO A 697 -31.14 -14.61 3.59
N ASP A 698 -32.13 -15.29 4.16
CA ASP A 698 -32.64 -16.57 3.62
C ASP A 698 -33.21 -16.42 2.20
N THR A 699 -33.56 -15.20 1.80
CA THR A 699 -34.06 -14.84 0.47
C THR A 699 -32.94 -14.56 -0.54
N PHE A 700 -31.66 -14.72 -0.17
CA PHE A 700 -30.53 -14.53 -1.09
C PHE A 700 -30.62 -15.52 -2.26
N ASP A 701 -30.54 -14.99 -3.48
CA ASP A 701 -30.59 -15.75 -4.72
C ASP A 701 -29.22 -15.74 -5.42
N PRO A 702 -28.47 -16.85 -5.44
CA PRO A 702 -27.17 -16.90 -6.13
C PRO A 702 -27.27 -16.74 -7.65
N GLU A 703 -28.44 -16.91 -8.28
CA GLU A 703 -28.62 -16.64 -9.71
C GLU A 703 -28.80 -15.14 -10.01
N ASN A 704 -29.16 -14.36 -8.99
CA ASN A 704 -29.33 -12.90 -9.05
C ASN A 704 -28.53 -12.23 -7.93
N ALA A 705 -27.31 -12.72 -7.70
CA ALA A 705 -26.49 -12.34 -6.56
C ALA A 705 -26.23 -10.84 -6.51
N CYS A 706 -26.36 -10.26 -5.32
CA CYS A 706 -25.96 -8.89 -5.04
C CYS A 706 -25.36 -8.77 -3.65
N ILE A 707 -24.35 -7.89 -3.54
CA ILE A 707 -23.74 -7.45 -2.30
C ILE A 707 -23.90 -5.93 -2.23
N ILE A 708 -24.33 -5.44 -1.08
CA ILE A 708 -24.21 -4.02 -0.76
C ILE A 708 -23.24 -3.87 0.41
N THR A 709 -22.26 -2.98 0.28
CA THR A 709 -21.42 -2.64 1.43
C THR A 709 -22.21 -1.75 2.38
N ALA A 710 -21.88 -1.81 3.66
CA ALA A 710 -22.51 -1.02 4.71
C ALA A 710 -21.47 -0.63 5.78
N PRO A 711 -20.36 0.04 5.39
CA PRO A 711 -19.43 0.59 6.37
C PRO A 711 -20.16 1.55 7.32
N ALA A 712 -19.84 1.47 8.60
CA ALA A 712 -20.53 2.23 9.65
C ALA A 712 -20.52 3.75 9.39
N SER A 713 -21.61 4.43 9.70
CA SER A 713 -21.64 5.89 9.72
C SER A 713 -20.94 6.44 10.98
N GLY A 714 -20.18 7.53 10.85
CA GLY A 714 -19.45 8.11 11.99
C GLY A 714 -18.39 7.16 12.59
N SER A 715 -18.43 7.03 13.92
CA SER A 715 -17.57 6.14 14.73
C SER A 715 -18.37 5.03 15.39
N ARG A 716 -19.60 4.78 14.92
CA ARG A 716 -20.46 3.72 15.42
C ARG A 716 -19.84 2.35 15.16
N GLY A 717 -20.36 1.34 15.85
CA GLY A 717 -19.92 -0.05 15.70
C GLY A 717 -20.35 -0.63 14.36
N VAL A 718 -20.10 -1.92 14.16
CA VAL A 718 -20.39 -2.62 12.90
C VAL A 718 -21.86 -2.53 12.45
N TYR A 719 -22.80 -2.32 13.38
CA TYR A 719 -24.24 -2.09 13.11
C TYR A 719 -24.57 -0.66 12.67
N GLY A 720 -23.60 0.25 12.58
CA GLY A 720 -23.80 1.69 12.37
C GLY A 720 -24.42 2.09 11.02
N ALA A 721 -24.58 1.13 10.10
CA ALA A 721 -25.25 1.32 8.82
C ALA A 721 -26.51 0.44 8.65
N ILE A 722 -26.97 -0.24 9.70
CA ILE A 722 -28.09 -1.20 9.67
C ILE A 722 -29.39 -0.56 9.13
N GLY A 723 -29.71 0.68 9.52
CA GLY A 723 -30.89 1.41 9.03
C GLY A 723 -30.72 2.10 7.68
N SER A 724 -29.55 1.95 7.03
CA SER A 724 -29.23 2.62 5.77
C SER A 724 -29.00 1.61 4.63
N ALA A 725 -27.74 1.36 4.26
CA ALA A 725 -27.37 0.33 3.30
C ALA A 725 -27.86 -1.08 3.72
N GLY A 726 -27.80 -1.38 5.03
CA GLY A 726 -28.21 -2.66 5.59
C GLY A 726 -29.67 -3.00 5.31
N GLU A 727 -30.58 -2.09 5.65
CA GLU A 727 -32.01 -2.23 5.33
C GLU A 727 -32.21 -2.47 3.84
N TRP A 728 -31.63 -1.62 2.99
CA TRP A 728 -31.86 -1.69 1.55
C TRP A 728 -31.45 -3.06 0.98
N GLY A 729 -30.27 -3.56 1.38
CA GLY A 729 -29.76 -4.85 0.91
C GLY A 729 -30.60 -6.02 1.40
N LEU A 730 -30.82 -6.10 2.71
CA LEU A 730 -31.51 -7.24 3.33
C LEU A 730 -32.93 -7.42 2.80
N LYS A 731 -33.71 -6.33 2.67
CA LYS A 731 -35.10 -6.44 2.19
C LYS A 731 -35.21 -6.79 0.71
N ARG A 732 -34.12 -6.66 -0.05
CA ARG A 732 -34.03 -7.04 -1.48
C ARG A 732 -33.34 -8.38 -1.71
N GLY A 733 -32.99 -9.10 -0.65
CA GLY A 733 -32.28 -10.38 -0.75
C GLY A 733 -30.81 -10.27 -1.12
N CYS A 734 -30.19 -9.08 -1.00
CA CYS A 734 -28.75 -8.95 -1.13
C CYS A 734 -28.05 -9.35 0.16
N ALA A 735 -26.84 -9.89 0.04
CA ALA A 735 -25.94 -9.98 1.18
C ALA A 735 -25.43 -8.58 1.54
N VAL A 736 -25.19 -8.34 2.82
CA VAL A 736 -24.68 -7.05 3.28
C VAL A 736 -23.32 -7.23 3.94
N ALA A 737 -22.33 -6.47 3.44
CA ALA A 737 -20.96 -6.47 3.91
C ALA A 737 -20.69 -5.24 4.78
N TYR A 738 -20.64 -5.42 6.10
CA TYR A 738 -20.42 -4.35 7.08
C TYR A 738 -18.95 -4.30 7.52
N THR A 739 -18.52 -3.08 7.88
CA THR A 739 -17.25 -2.85 8.56
C THR A 739 -17.37 -1.66 9.51
N ASP A 740 -16.70 -1.73 10.66
CA ASP A 740 -16.55 -0.58 11.58
C ASP A 740 -15.48 0.42 11.12
N LYS A 741 -14.79 0.11 10.01
CA LYS A 741 -13.74 0.91 9.37
C LYS A 741 -12.53 1.16 10.28
N GLY A 742 -12.33 0.35 11.33
CA GLY A 742 -11.31 0.55 12.35
C GLY A 742 -11.62 1.65 13.36
N THR A 743 -12.74 2.35 13.24
CA THR A 743 -13.13 3.41 14.21
C THR A 743 -13.91 2.84 15.39
N GLY A 744 -14.93 2.01 15.10
CA GLY A 744 -15.69 1.12 16.00
C GLY A 744 -16.13 1.56 17.41
N MET A 745 -17.03 0.76 17.99
CA MET A 745 -17.42 0.89 19.40
C MET A 745 -16.51 0.06 20.31
N GLY A 746 -15.27 0.53 20.50
CA GLY A 746 -14.32 -0.03 21.45
C GLY A 746 -14.06 0.93 22.61
N VAL A 747 -14.36 0.51 23.83
CA VAL A 747 -14.20 1.33 25.05
C VAL A 747 -13.32 0.61 26.06
N HIS A 748 -12.26 1.28 26.50
CA HIS A 748 -11.41 0.84 27.59
C HIS A 748 -11.67 1.73 28.82
N ASP A 749 -12.23 1.15 29.88
CA ASP A 749 -12.31 1.79 31.20
C ASP A 749 -11.00 1.57 31.95
N LEU A 750 -10.24 2.65 32.16
CA LEU A 750 -8.87 2.53 32.64
C LEU A 750 -8.78 2.26 34.15
N ASP A 751 -9.83 2.57 34.91
CA ASP A 751 -9.87 2.30 36.36
C ASP A 751 -10.06 0.80 36.63
N SER A 752 -11.00 0.15 35.92
CA SER A 752 -11.29 -1.27 36.07
C SER A 752 -10.47 -2.19 35.15
N ASP A 753 -9.70 -1.61 34.21
CA ASP A 753 -8.94 -2.32 33.17
C ASP A 753 -9.82 -3.29 32.37
N THR A 754 -11.02 -2.83 31.99
CA THR A 754 -11.99 -3.62 31.22
C THR A 754 -12.19 -3.08 29.81
N VAL A 755 -12.47 -3.98 28.86
CA VAL A 755 -12.67 -3.73 27.43
C VAL A 755 -13.93 -4.42 26.90
N ASN A 756 -14.33 -4.09 25.67
CA ASN A 756 -15.41 -4.81 24.97
C ASN A 756 -14.81 -5.95 24.14
N THR A 757 -15.50 -7.10 24.05
CA THR A 757 -15.26 -8.13 23.03
C THR A 757 -15.92 -7.75 21.70
N ILE A 758 -15.74 -8.57 20.66
CA ILE A 758 -16.40 -8.36 19.34
C ILE A 758 -17.94 -8.38 19.42
N THR A 759 -18.50 -9.10 20.39
CA THR A 759 -19.94 -9.18 20.69
C THR A 759 -20.42 -8.06 21.63
N GLY A 760 -19.51 -7.20 22.09
CA GLY A 760 -19.79 -6.06 22.94
C GLY A 760 -19.78 -6.32 24.45
N GLU A 761 -19.68 -7.58 24.87
CA GLU A 761 -19.59 -7.97 26.28
C GLU A 761 -18.35 -7.37 26.95
N ARG A 762 -18.42 -7.13 28.26
CA ARG A 762 -17.29 -6.59 29.04
C ARG A 762 -16.36 -7.71 29.51
N ALA A 763 -15.06 -7.51 29.34
CA ALA A 763 -14.02 -8.44 29.79
C ALA A 763 -12.84 -7.67 30.38
N ASP A 764 -12.08 -8.33 31.26
CA ASP A 764 -10.75 -7.86 31.68
C ASP A 764 -9.82 -7.75 30.47
N ALA A 765 -9.06 -6.66 30.37
CA ALA A 765 -8.23 -6.37 29.20
C ALA A 765 -7.15 -7.43 28.96
N ALA A 766 -6.49 -7.89 30.02
CA ALA A 766 -5.46 -8.92 29.93
C ALA A 766 -6.04 -10.28 29.55
N PHE A 767 -7.24 -10.62 30.04
CA PHE A 767 -7.95 -11.84 29.66
C PHE A 767 -8.46 -11.80 28.22
N ALA A 768 -8.98 -10.66 27.77
CA ALA A 768 -9.50 -10.50 26.41
C ALA A 768 -8.37 -10.65 25.37
N GLY A 769 -7.18 -10.12 25.65
CA GLY A 769 -6.04 -10.17 24.72
C GLY A 769 -6.45 -9.73 23.31
N ASN A 770 -6.17 -10.57 22.31
CA ASN A 770 -6.50 -10.30 20.91
C ASN A 770 -8.01 -10.28 20.61
N ALA A 771 -8.85 -10.86 21.48
CA ALA A 771 -10.31 -10.82 21.32
C ALA A 771 -10.92 -9.46 21.72
N SER A 772 -10.12 -8.57 22.33
CA SER A 772 -10.52 -7.19 22.66
C SER A 772 -10.84 -6.40 21.41
N ASN A 773 -11.94 -5.66 21.39
CA ASN A 773 -12.22 -4.73 20.29
C ASN A 773 -11.21 -3.58 20.23
N PHE A 774 -10.70 -3.17 21.39
CA PHE A 774 -9.73 -2.10 21.57
C PHE A 774 -9.19 -2.10 23.00
N THR A 775 -7.86 -2.05 23.13
CA THR A 775 -7.17 -1.86 24.41
C THR A 775 -6.24 -0.65 24.30
N ALA A 776 -6.54 0.42 25.03
CA ALA A 776 -5.68 1.61 25.06
C ALA A 776 -4.33 1.35 25.74
N LYS A 777 -3.25 1.94 25.20
CA LYS A 777 -1.95 1.98 25.88
C LYS A 777 -1.98 3.11 26.92
N ALA A 778 -2.04 2.74 28.20
CA ALA A 778 -1.95 3.66 29.33
C ALA A 778 -1.15 3.00 30.46
N ASP A 779 -0.17 3.70 31.03
CA ASP A 779 0.56 3.18 32.18
C ASP A 779 -0.19 3.44 33.49
N ARG A 780 0.19 2.70 34.53
CA ARG A 780 -0.42 2.81 35.86
C ARG A 780 -0.30 4.22 36.46
N GLN A 781 0.79 4.93 36.17
CA GLN A 781 1.03 6.27 36.71
C GLN A 781 0.03 7.28 36.10
N PHE A 782 -0.28 7.16 34.81
CA PHE A 782 -1.30 7.97 34.16
C PHE A 782 -2.66 7.77 34.80
N VAL A 783 -3.08 6.51 35.02
CA VAL A 783 -4.36 6.17 35.64
C VAL A 783 -4.46 6.71 37.08
N GLU A 784 -3.40 6.55 37.88
CA GLU A 784 -3.35 7.07 39.25
C GLU A 784 -3.44 8.62 39.30
N ASN A 785 -2.87 9.30 38.30
CA ASN A 785 -2.91 10.77 38.21
C ASN A 785 -4.22 11.30 37.59
N ASN A 786 -4.90 10.49 36.80
CA ASN A 786 -6.12 10.85 36.07
C ASN A 786 -7.19 9.79 36.32
N PRO A 787 -7.73 9.69 37.55
CA PRO A 787 -8.75 8.69 37.86
C PRO A 787 -10.00 8.92 37.02
N HIS A 788 -10.74 7.84 36.75
CA HIS A 788 -12.03 7.86 36.05
C HIS A 788 -11.95 8.19 34.55
N ARG A 789 -10.78 8.02 33.93
CA ARG A 789 -10.63 8.24 32.49
C ARG A 789 -11.00 7.01 31.67
N VAL A 790 -11.59 7.28 30.52
CA VAL A 790 -12.05 6.28 29.56
C VAL A 790 -11.39 6.55 28.22
N ALA A 791 -10.96 5.50 27.54
CA ALA A 791 -10.41 5.59 26.20
C ALA A 791 -11.37 5.00 25.16
N PHE A 792 -11.49 5.67 24.01
CA PHE A 792 -12.28 5.23 22.87
C PHE A 792 -11.36 4.85 21.72
N LYS A 793 -11.69 3.76 21.03
CA LYS A 793 -10.93 3.19 19.90
C LYS A 793 -10.56 4.25 18.85
N HIS A 794 -11.54 4.99 18.34
CA HIS A 794 -11.29 5.98 17.29
C HIS A 794 -10.28 7.06 17.72
N ALA A 795 -10.35 7.55 18.95
CA ALA A 795 -9.44 8.59 19.44
C ALA A 795 -8.06 8.02 19.81
N HIS A 796 -8.02 6.89 20.51
CA HIS A 796 -6.83 6.47 21.28
C HIS A 796 -6.24 5.13 20.83
N SER A 797 -6.59 4.62 19.64
CA SER A 797 -5.96 3.42 19.06
C SER A 797 -4.50 3.61 18.69
N GLN A 798 -4.02 4.86 18.63
CA GLN A 798 -2.74 5.23 18.02
C GLN A 798 -2.64 4.78 16.56
N GLN A 799 -3.79 4.67 15.90
CA GLN A 799 -3.89 4.38 14.47
C GLN A 799 -4.60 5.55 13.78
N ASN A 800 -4.33 5.69 12.49
CA ASN A 800 -5.12 6.54 11.60
C ASN A 800 -6.07 5.66 10.75
N PRO A 801 -7.16 5.12 11.31
CA PRO A 801 -8.04 4.18 10.62
C PRO A 801 -8.63 4.76 9.33
N GLU A 802 -8.76 6.10 9.25
CA GLU A 802 -9.30 6.77 8.08
C GLU A 802 -8.44 6.58 6.81
N LYS A 803 -7.11 6.42 6.94
CA LYS A 803 -6.24 6.16 5.78
C LYS A 803 -6.58 4.82 5.10
N ASP A 804 -7.08 3.85 5.87
CA ASP A 804 -7.37 2.49 5.43
C ASP A 804 -8.87 2.25 5.19
N TRP A 805 -9.73 3.28 5.22
CA TRP A 805 -11.18 3.10 5.06
C TRP A 805 -11.57 2.38 3.75
N GLY A 806 -10.92 2.70 2.63
CA GLY A 806 -11.18 2.03 1.35
C GLY A 806 -10.80 0.54 1.39
N LYS A 807 -9.58 0.24 1.86
CA LYS A 807 -9.07 -1.13 2.11
C LYS A 807 -10.04 -1.94 2.98
N ASN A 808 -10.51 -1.37 4.10
CA ASN A 808 -11.41 -2.06 5.03
C ASN A 808 -12.78 -2.39 4.39
N VAL A 809 -13.27 -1.55 3.48
CA VAL A 809 -14.51 -1.83 2.72
C VAL A 809 -14.26 -2.95 1.70
N LEU A 810 -13.15 -2.93 0.95
CA LEU A 810 -12.80 -4.01 0.02
C LEU A 810 -12.64 -5.36 0.74
N GLN A 811 -11.98 -5.37 1.90
CA GLN A 811 -11.87 -6.55 2.75
C GLN A 811 -13.23 -7.07 3.23
N SER A 812 -14.19 -6.18 3.51
CA SER A 812 -15.56 -6.60 3.84
C SER A 812 -16.28 -7.28 2.67
N VAL A 813 -16.02 -6.86 1.42
CA VAL A 813 -16.54 -7.50 0.21
C VAL A 813 -15.89 -8.86 -0.02
N GLU A 814 -14.57 -8.96 0.13
CA GLU A 814 -13.86 -10.24 0.06
C GLU A 814 -14.35 -11.23 1.12
N PHE A 815 -14.58 -10.75 2.35
CA PHE A 815 -15.19 -11.56 3.40
C PHE A 815 -16.61 -12.00 3.05
N ALA A 816 -17.42 -11.14 2.42
CA ALA A 816 -18.75 -11.51 1.94
C ALA A 816 -18.70 -12.60 0.87
N PHE A 817 -17.80 -12.51 -0.10
CA PHE A 817 -17.60 -13.59 -1.08
C PHE A 817 -17.14 -14.89 -0.42
N TYR A 818 -16.24 -14.82 0.56
CA TYR A 818 -15.85 -16.01 1.32
C TYR A 818 -17.03 -16.65 2.05
N VAL A 819 -17.83 -15.85 2.75
CA VAL A 819 -19.02 -16.30 3.51
C VAL A 819 -20.07 -16.91 2.59
N LEU A 820 -20.40 -16.26 1.48
CA LEU A 820 -21.39 -16.76 0.52
C LEU A 820 -21.01 -18.13 -0.05
N ASN A 821 -19.71 -18.36 -0.21
CA ASN A 821 -19.18 -19.63 -0.72
C ASN A 821 -18.80 -20.63 0.38
N LEU A 822 -19.19 -20.43 1.64
CA LEU A 822 -19.12 -21.49 2.64
C LEU A 822 -20.04 -22.66 2.23
N GLU A 823 -19.66 -23.89 2.58
CA GLU A 823 -20.45 -25.11 2.26
C GLU A 823 -21.88 -25.03 2.79
N GLU A 824 -22.06 -24.44 3.97
CA GLU A 824 -23.38 -24.27 4.58
C GLU A 824 -24.24 -23.17 3.93
N ASN A 825 -23.67 -22.41 2.99
CA ASN A 825 -24.35 -21.38 2.21
C ASN A 825 -24.47 -21.84 0.75
N PHE A 826 -23.65 -21.33 -0.17
CA PHE A 826 -23.76 -21.63 -1.61
C PHE A 826 -22.53 -22.33 -2.19
N GLY A 827 -21.49 -22.55 -1.39
CA GLY A 827 -20.28 -23.25 -1.81
C GLY A 827 -20.54 -24.72 -2.12
N GLN A 828 -19.96 -25.22 -3.22
CA GLN A 828 -20.11 -26.62 -3.62
C GLN A 828 -18.80 -27.38 -3.45
N LYS A 829 -18.87 -28.59 -2.89
CA LYS A 829 -17.69 -29.45 -2.80
C LYS A 829 -17.33 -30.05 -4.15
N ASP A 830 -16.06 -29.98 -4.51
CA ASP A 830 -15.50 -30.74 -5.61
C ASP A 830 -15.30 -32.22 -5.23
N ALA A 831 -14.87 -33.04 -6.20
CA ALA A 831 -14.58 -34.45 -5.95
C ALA A 831 -13.44 -34.70 -4.94
N GLY A 832 -12.61 -33.69 -4.68
CA GLY A 832 -11.54 -33.70 -3.69
C GLY A 832 -11.98 -33.22 -2.30
N GLY A 833 -13.23 -32.78 -2.12
CA GLY A 833 -13.77 -32.28 -0.86
C GLY A 833 -13.50 -30.79 -0.59
N HIS A 834 -12.92 -30.06 -1.54
CA HIS A 834 -12.71 -28.61 -1.43
C HIS A 834 -13.99 -27.86 -1.75
N VAL A 835 -14.30 -26.83 -0.98
CA VAL A 835 -15.45 -25.95 -1.26
C VAL A 835 -15.07 -24.99 -2.37
N LEU A 836 -15.87 -24.90 -3.42
CA LEU A 836 -15.67 -24.02 -4.58
C LEU A 836 -16.53 -22.76 -4.47
N GLN A 837 -16.04 -21.68 -5.05
CA GLN A 837 -16.71 -20.42 -5.28
C GLN A 837 -17.71 -20.59 -6.43
N THR A 838 -18.98 -20.42 -6.10
CA THR A 838 -20.13 -20.40 -7.01
C THR A 838 -20.68 -18.98 -7.17
N VAL A 839 -20.52 -18.15 -6.13
CA VAL A 839 -20.80 -16.72 -6.14
C VAL A 839 -19.47 -15.98 -6.30
N THR A 840 -19.26 -15.28 -7.41
CA THR A 840 -18.00 -14.63 -7.77
C THR A 840 -18.24 -13.18 -8.16
N PRO A 841 -17.19 -12.32 -8.20
CA PRO A 841 -17.35 -10.95 -8.69
C PRO A 841 -17.98 -10.86 -10.08
N GLU A 842 -17.71 -11.82 -10.96
CA GLU A 842 -18.23 -11.81 -12.34
C GLU A 842 -19.75 -12.07 -12.44
N ASN A 843 -20.38 -12.65 -11.42
CA ASN A 843 -21.81 -12.98 -11.43
C ASN A 843 -22.62 -12.28 -10.33
N THR A 844 -21.99 -11.33 -9.63
CA THR A 844 -22.58 -10.65 -8.46
C THR A 844 -22.52 -9.15 -8.66
N ILE A 845 -23.65 -8.46 -8.50
CA ILE A 845 -23.65 -6.99 -8.46
C ILE A 845 -23.14 -6.52 -7.10
N VAL A 846 -22.08 -5.74 -7.06
CA VAL A 846 -21.54 -5.14 -5.84
C VAL A 846 -21.71 -3.62 -5.86
N ILE A 847 -22.51 -3.10 -4.93
CA ILE A 847 -22.69 -1.66 -4.75
C ILE A 847 -21.97 -1.23 -3.47
N ALA A 848 -20.95 -0.37 -3.62
CA ALA A 848 -20.34 0.28 -2.48
C ALA A 848 -21.23 1.44 -2.02
N SER A 849 -21.76 1.33 -0.79
CA SER A 849 -22.82 2.22 -0.32
C SER A 849 -22.73 2.46 1.17
N SER A 850 -22.98 3.69 1.60
CA SER A 850 -23.28 4.08 2.98
C SER A 850 -23.43 5.60 3.00
N ILE A 851 -23.40 6.18 4.18
CA ILE A 851 -23.62 7.60 4.45
C ILE A 851 -22.46 8.19 5.26
N SER A 852 -22.27 9.51 5.23
CA SER A 852 -21.28 10.19 6.09
C SER A 852 -19.86 9.60 5.95
N ASN A 853 -19.18 9.27 7.05
CA ASN A 853 -17.89 8.55 7.02
C ASN A 853 -17.93 7.23 6.24
N GLY A 854 -19.03 6.47 6.33
CA GLY A 854 -19.19 5.23 5.56
C GLY A 854 -19.30 5.49 4.06
N GLY A 855 -19.97 6.59 3.67
CA GLY A 855 -20.00 7.06 2.29
C GLY A 855 -18.61 7.46 1.79
N GLY A 856 -17.84 8.17 2.61
CA GLY A 856 -16.44 8.52 2.33
C GLY A 856 -15.52 7.29 2.23
N ALA A 857 -15.77 6.25 3.03
CA ALA A 857 -15.07 4.97 2.94
C ALA A 857 -15.42 4.23 1.64
N SER A 858 -16.69 4.24 1.24
CA SER A 858 -17.17 3.58 0.01
C SER A 858 -16.60 4.24 -1.25
N ILE A 859 -16.50 5.58 -1.28
CA ILE A 859 -15.82 6.30 -2.37
C ILE A 859 -14.35 5.89 -2.47
N ARG A 860 -13.61 5.91 -1.35
CA ARG A 860 -12.20 5.50 -1.33
C ARG A 860 -11.99 4.04 -1.73
N ALA A 861 -12.93 3.16 -1.38
CA ALA A 861 -12.88 1.76 -1.82
C ALA A 861 -12.90 1.66 -3.35
N ALA A 862 -13.77 2.43 -4.02
CA ALA A 862 -13.83 2.46 -5.47
C ALA A 862 -12.57 3.07 -6.11
N GLU A 863 -11.98 4.10 -5.53
CA GLU A 863 -10.68 4.64 -5.99
C GLU A 863 -9.57 3.59 -5.88
N GLN A 864 -9.56 2.81 -4.80
CA GLN A 864 -8.54 1.82 -4.48
C GLN A 864 -8.75 0.46 -5.13
N ASP A 865 -9.94 0.19 -5.66
CA ASP A 865 -10.29 -1.10 -6.26
C ASP A 865 -9.44 -1.37 -7.50
N LYS A 866 -8.50 -2.33 -7.38
CA LYS A 866 -7.70 -2.88 -8.47
C LYS A 866 -8.27 -4.20 -8.98
N GLY A 867 -9.11 -4.86 -8.17
CA GLY A 867 -9.67 -6.19 -8.45
C GLY A 867 -10.97 -6.17 -9.23
N SER A 868 -11.55 -4.98 -9.46
CA SER A 868 -12.90 -4.81 -10.03
C SER A 868 -13.96 -5.53 -9.18
N LEU A 869 -13.85 -5.39 -7.85
CA LEU A 869 -14.81 -5.91 -6.88
C LEU A 869 -16.07 -5.04 -6.76
N ILE A 870 -16.01 -3.76 -7.12
CA ILE A 870 -17.12 -2.80 -7.00
C ILE A 870 -17.63 -2.43 -8.39
N ASP A 871 -18.91 -2.70 -8.65
CA ASP A 871 -19.56 -2.36 -9.92
C ASP A 871 -20.11 -0.93 -9.94
N GLY A 872 -20.49 -0.39 -8.78
CA GLY A 872 -21.03 0.97 -8.67
C GLY A 872 -21.04 1.51 -7.25
N VAL A 873 -21.19 2.83 -7.15
CA VAL A 873 -21.17 3.56 -5.87
C VAL A 873 -22.44 4.39 -5.71
N ALA A 874 -23.12 4.27 -4.58
CA ALA A 874 -24.25 5.13 -4.24
C ALA A 874 -24.12 5.56 -2.78
N VAL A 875 -23.86 6.84 -2.53
CA VAL A 875 -23.59 7.33 -1.16
C VAL A 875 -24.34 8.61 -0.85
N SER A 876 -24.58 8.85 0.44
CA SER A 876 -25.16 10.09 0.94
C SER A 876 -24.15 10.85 1.80
N GLU A 877 -24.06 12.16 1.57
CA GLU A 877 -23.20 13.13 2.27
C GLU A 877 -21.84 12.56 2.69
N PRO A 878 -21.04 12.03 1.75
CA PRO A 878 -19.80 11.36 2.11
C PRO A 878 -18.83 12.32 2.79
N ASN A 879 -18.11 11.88 3.81
CA ASN A 879 -16.90 12.56 4.28
C ASN A 879 -15.75 12.25 3.33
N ALA A 880 -15.70 12.95 2.20
CA ALA A 880 -14.86 12.60 1.07
C ALA A 880 -13.41 13.11 1.19
N SER A 881 -13.15 14.14 2.00
CA SER A 881 -11.81 14.74 2.18
C SER A 881 -11.01 14.87 0.87
N PRO A 882 -11.56 15.52 -0.17
CA PRO A 882 -10.92 15.55 -1.50
C PRO A 882 -9.53 16.19 -1.45
N MET A 883 -8.63 15.72 -2.33
CA MET A 883 -7.40 16.45 -2.60
C MET A 883 -7.71 17.90 -3.03
N PRO A 884 -7.04 18.90 -2.45
CA PRO A 884 -7.19 20.27 -2.91
C PRO A 884 -6.73 20.43 -4.36
N ASP A 885 -7.48 21.20 -5.14
CA ASP A 885 -7.11 21.63 -6.48
C ASP A 885 -7.33 23.15 -6.55
N GLU A 886 -6.25 23.91 -6.77
CA GLU A 886 -6.29 25.38 -6.77
C GLU A 886 -7.04 25.96 -7.98
N SER A 887 -7.23 25.16 -9.04
CA SER A 887 -7.94 25.59 -10.24
C SER A 887 -9.46 25.47 -10.09
N LEU A 888 -9.93 24.61 -9.18
CA LEU A 888 -11.34 24.36 -8.94
C LEU A 888 -12.05 25.62 -8.42
N VAL A 889 -13.18 25.93 -9.03
CA VAL A 889 -14.10 26.96 -8.56
C VAL A 889 -15.46 26.32 -8.32
N ILE A 890 -16.04 26.56 -7.14
CA ILE A 890 -17.43 26.21 -6.86
C ILE A 890 -18.24 27.50 -6.95
N ARG A 891 -19.28 27.51 -7.79
CA ARG A 891 -20.18 28.66 -7.98
C ARG A 891 -21.61 28.27 -7.61
N GLN A 892 -22.26 29.08 -6.79
CA GLN A 892 -23.70 28.99 -6.53
C GLN A 892 -24.33 30.37 -6.75
N GLY A 893 -25.17 30.50 -7.77
CA GLY A 893 -25.68 31.81 -8.20
C GLY A 893 -24.55 32.80 -8.49
N ASP A 894 -24.56 33.93 -7.78
CA ASP A 894 -23.53 34.98 -7.88
C ASP A 894 -22.36 34.77 -6.91
N ARG A 895 -22.37 33.72 -6.08
CA ARG A 895 -21.33 33.41 -5.09
C ARG A 895 -20.33 32.43 -5.66
N GLU A 896 -19.04 32.69 -5.38
CA GLU A 896 -17.94 31.83 -5.78
C GLU A 896 -17.03 31.51 -4.60
N TRP A 897 -16.61 30.26 -4.51
CA TRP A 897 -15.58 29.78 -3.59
C TRP A 897 -14.40 29.27 -4.41
N THR A 898 -13.23 29.85 -4.16
CA THR A 898 -11.93 29.40 -4.66
C THR A 898 -11.11 28.85 -3.51
N TYR A 899 -10.09 28.04 -3.81
CA TYR A 899 -9.16 27.57 -2.79
C TYR A 899 -8.52 28.76 -2.04
N PRO A 900 -8.38 28.72 -0.70
CA PRO A 900 -8.63 27.61 0.22
C PRO A 900 -10.05 27.55 0.83
N ASN A 901 -11.04 28.26 0.29
CA ASN A 901 -12.40 28.33 0.87
C ASN A 901 -13.31 27.14 0.48
N HIS A 902 -12.75 26.10 -0.12
CA HIS A 902 -13.37 24.79 -0.36
C HIS A 902 -12.34 23.66 -0.14
N SER A 903 -12.76 22.40 -0.21
CA SER A 903 -11.87 21.21 -0.05
C SER A 903 -11.09 21.12 1.28
N ARG A 904 -11.51 21.84 2.32
CA ARG A 904 -10.93 21.72 3.66
C ARG A 904 -11.28 20.35 4.27
N GLY A 905 -10.34 19.76 5.00
CA GLY A 905 -10.58 18.50 5.70
C GLY A 905 -11.47 18.70 6.93
N LEU A 906 -12.12 17.63 7.40
CA LEU A 906 -13.03 17.64 8.55
C LEU A 906 -12.44 18.38 9.77
N LEU A 907 -11.23 17.99 10.19
CA LEU A 907 -10.59 18.57 11.38
C LEU A 907 -10.31 20.08 11.24
N ASP A 908 -10.05 20.58 10.03
CA ASP A 908 -9.77 22.00 9.79
C ASP A 908 -10.98 22.87 10.13
N TYR A 909 -12.12 22.64 9.47
CA TYR A 909 -13.29 23.46 9.73
C TYR A 909 -13.92 23.16 11.10
N TYR A 910 -13.76 21.97 11.68
CA TYR A 910 -14.25 21.70 13.03
C TYR A 910 -13.44 22.36 14.15
N THR A 911 -12.11 22.44 14.02
CA THR A 911 -11.30 23.24 14.96
C THR A 911 -11.61 24.73 14.82
N PHE A 912 -11.93 25.19 13.61
CA PHE A 912 -12.40 26.56 13.38
C PHE A 912 -13.77 26.81 14.02
N LEU A 913 -14.78 25.98 13.75
CA LEU A 913 -16.12 26.12 14.32
C LEU A 913 -16.09 26.03 15.86
N SER A 914 -15.25 25.15 16.43
CA SER A 914 -15.08 25.01 17.89
C SER A 914 -14.61 26.31 18.57
N LEU A 915 -13.95 27.20 17.82
CA LEU A 915 -13.54 28.51 18.30
C LEU A 915 -14.65 29.55 18.16
N TYR A 916 -15.22 29.69 16.97
CA TYR A 916 -16.10 30.82 16.61
C TYR A 916 -17.59 30.58 16.86
N GLN A 917 -18.08 29.34 16.73
CA GLN A 917 -19.51 29.03 16.84
C GLN A 917 -20.14 29.50 18.15
N PRO A 918 -19.51 29.34 19.34
CA PRO A 918 -20.17 29.78 20.57
C PRO A 918 -20.38 31.29 20.65
N CYS A 919 -19.52 32.08 20.02
CA CYS A 919 -19.71 33.53 19.89
C CYS A 919 -20.75 33.85 18.81
N ALA A 920 -20.68 33.18 17.65
CA ALA A 920 -21.61 33.37 16.54
C ALA A 920 -23.07 33.02 16.90
N ASN A 921 -23.29 32.13 17.87
CA ASN A 921 -24.62 31.81 18.40
C ASN A 921 -25.36 33.03 19.00
N LEU A 922 -24.66 34.11 19.33
CA LEU A 922 -25.26 35.37 19.81
C LEU A 922 -25.61 36.36 18.69
N ALA A 923 -25.28 36.06 17.44
CA ALA A 923 -25.53 36.96 16.32
C ALA A 923 -27.03 37.16 16.07
N ASP A 924 -27.39 38.40 15.70
CA ASP A 924 -28.75 38.74 15.30
C ASP A 924 -29.19 37.87 14.12
N GLY A 925 -30.39 37.30 14.20
CA GLY A 925 -30.90 36.36 13.19
C GLY A 925 -30.43 34.91 13.36
N VAL A 926 -29.61 34.61 14.37
CA VAL A 926 -29.31 33.24 14.82
C VAL A 926 -29.84 33.03 16.23
N LYS A 927 -29.54 33.96 17.15
CA LYS A 927 -29.82 33.86 18.59
C LYS A 927 -31.25 33.40 18.91
N ASP A 928 -32.25 34.04 18.30
CA ASP A 928 -33.66 33.87 18.66
C ASP A 928 -34.43 32.89 17.77
N VAL A 929 -33.81 32.39 16.69
CA VAL A 929 -34.51 31.57 15.67
C VAL A 929 -33.95 30.17 15.54
N ALA A 930 -32.65 29.97 15.80
CA ALA A 930 -32.02 28.67 15.64
C ALA A 930 -32.54 27.66 16.68
N PRO A 931 -33.04 26.48 16.27
CA PRO A 931 -33.50 25.45 17.21
C PRO A 931 -32.35 25.00 18.13
N PHE A 932 -32.68 24.70 19.39
CA PHE A 932 -31.71 24.27 20.40
C PHE A 932 -30.46 25.15 20.54
N ASN A 933 -30.54 26.45 20.25
CA ASN A 933 -29.47 27.38 20.61
C ASN A 933 -29.43 27.57 22.14
N SER A 934 -28.77 26.64 22.83
CA SER A 934 -28.79 26.54 24.29
C SER A 934 -27.57 27.17 24.97
N VAL A 935 -26.75 27.93 24.24
CA VAL A 935 -25.62 28.66 24.83
C VAL A 935 -26.18 29.77 25.72
N SER A 936 -25.76 29.81 26.99
CA SER A 936 -26.15 30.93 27.85
C SER A 936 -25.51 32.22 27.33
N GLU A 937 -26.23 33.32 27.41
CA GLU A 937 -25.73 34.62 26.96
C GLU A 937 -24.39 34.97 27.62
N GLU A 938 -24.22 34.62 28.90
CA GLU A 938 -22.96 34.78 29.63
C GLU A 938 -21.80 33.99 29.00
N LEU A 939 -21.98 32.69 28.72
CA LEU A 939 -20.92 31.87 28.14
C LEU A 939 -20.55 32.31 26.72
N GLY A 940 -21.54 32.71 25.92
CA GLY A 940 -21.32 33.25 24.59
C GLY A 940 -20.52 34.57 24.63
N ILE A 941 -20.87 35.49 25.54
CA ILE A 941 -20.14 36.75 25.74
C ILE A 941 -18.71 36.49 26.22
N ASN A 942 -18.53 35.53 27.13
CA ASN A 942 -17.21 35.12 27.60
C ASN A 942 -16.35 34.59 26.44
N ARG A 943 -16.92 33.77 25.55
CA ARG A 943 -16.21 33.30 24.35
C ARG A 943 -15.88 34.44 23.40
N CYS A 944 -16.82 35.33 23.09
CA CYS A 944 -16.54 36.49 22.23
C CYS A 944 -15.41 37.36 22.81
N THR A 945 -15.42 37.56 24.12
CA THR A 945 -14.38 38.30 24.86
C THR A 945 -13.02 37.59 24.78
N ALA A 946 -12.98 36.26 24.94
CA ALA A 946 -11.76 35.48 24.83
C ALA A 946 -11.14 35.59 23.42
N LEU A 947 -11.97 35.46 22.37
CA LEU A 947 -11.53 35.62 20.98
C LEU A 947 -11.01 37.04 20.70
N ARG A 948 -11.70 38.07 21.20
CA ARG A 948 -11.25 39.47 21.07
C ARG A 948 -9.91 39.69 21.78
N ASN A 949 -9.76 39.18 23.01
CA ASN A 949 -8.53 39.32 23.79
C ASN A 949 -7.34 38.61 23.12
N ALA A 950 -7.60 37.53 22.38
CA ALA A 950 -6.61 36.84 21.57
C ALA A 950 -6.33 37.50 20.20
N GLY A 951 -7.01 38.60 19.86
CA GLY A 951 -6.86 39.27 18.57
C GLY A 951 -7.56 38.57 17.40
N LEU A 952 -8.40 37.57 17.67
CA LEU A 952 -9.13 36.81 16.65
C LEU A 952 -10.42 37.50 16.20
N LEU A 953 -10.93 38.46 16.99
CA LEU A 953 -12.04 39.36 16.64
C LEU A 953 -11.65 40.82 16.87
N GLY A 954 -12.06 41.71 15.96
CA GLY A 954 -11.73 43.14 16.00
C GLY A 954 -12.79 44.03 16.64
N SER A 955 -14.03 43.55 16.74
CA SER A 955 -15.18 44.36 17.16
C SER A 955 -15.21 44.69 18.67
N ASP A 956 -15.74 45.87 19.02
CA ASP A 956 -15.69 46.40 20.38
C ASP A 956 -16.83 45.96 21.31
N THR A 957 -17.96 45.52 20.74
CA THR A 957 -19.18 45.10 21.48
C THR A 957 -19.45 43.61 21.26
N PRO A 958 -20.00 42.89 22.25
CA PRO A 958 -20.33 41.46 22.09
C PRO A 958 -21.23 41.17 20.90
N GLU A 959 -22.20 42.05 20.60
CA GLU A 959 -23.13 41.89 19.48
C GLU A 959 -22.39 41.99 18.13
N ALA A 960 -21.50 42.99 17.99
CA ALA A 960 -20.69 43.13 16.78
C ALA A 960 -19.64 42.00 16.65
N GLN A 961 -19.10 41.51 17.77
CA GLN A 961 -18.21 40.34 17.80
C GLN A 961 -18.93 39.07 17.34
N ALA A 962 -20.17 38.86 17.76
CA ALA A 962 -20.98 37.72 17.35
C ALA A 962 -21.28 37.77 15.84
N ALA A 963 -21.64 38.95 15.31
CA ALA A 963 -21.83 39.14 13.88
C ALA A 963 -20.53 38.90 13.08
N GLU A 964 -19.39 39.40 13.55
CA GLU A 964 -18.08 39.15 12.95
C GLU A 964 -17.71 37.66 12.97
N ALA A 965 -17.99 36.95 14.07
CA ALA A 965 -17.76 35.51 14.17
C ALA A 965 -18.61 34.72 13.15
N LEU A 966 -19.89 35.09 12.98
CA LEU A 966 -20.77 34.48 11.98
C LEU A 966 -20.29 34.76 10.54
N GLU A 967 -19.87 35.99 10.25
CA GLU A 967 -19.29 36.36 8.95
C GLU A 967 -18.04 35.53 8.65
N LYS A 968 -17.16 35.34 9.63
CA LYS A 968 -15.97 34.50 9.51
C LYS A 968 -16.31 33.04 9.24
N ILE A 969 -17.36 32.49 9.87
CA ILE A 969 -17.85 31.12 9.60
C ILE A 969 -18.31 30.97 8.16
N ASN A 970 -19.12 31.90 7.65
CA ASN A 970 -19.60 31.89 6.26
C ASN A 970 -18.43 32.03 5.27
N ALA A 971 -17.50 32.95 5.54
CA ALA A 971 -16.30 33.15 4.73
C ALA A 971 -15.38 31.91 4.71
N TYR A 972 -15.46 31.04 5.73
CA TYR A 972 -14.67 29.82 5.81
C TYR A 972 -15.18 28.68 4.90
N GLY A 973 -16.36 28.85 4.28
CA GLY A 973 -16.95 27.89 3.34
C GLY A 973 -18.27 27.28 3.82
N MET A 974 -18.75 27.65 5.01
CA MET A 974 -20.09 27.29 5.48
C MET A 974 -21.17 28.09 4.71
N LEU A 975 -22.26 27.43 4.37
CA LEU A 975 -23.41 28.03 3.68
C LEU A 975 -24.32 28.76 4.66
N GLU A 976 -24.97 29.84 4.21
CA GLU A 976 -25.87 30.61 5.07
C GLU A 976 -27.06 29.76 5.56
N GLU A 977 -27.51 28.80 4.76
CA GLU A 977 -28.56 27.84 5.09
C GLU A 977 -28.20 26.95 6.29
N GLN A 978 -26.91 26.79 6.59
CA GLN A 978 -26.44 25.99 7.72
C GLN A 978 -26.48 26.77 9.04
N ASN A 979 -26.48 28.11 8.99
CA ASN A 979 -26.46 28.97 10.19
C ASN A 979 -27.68 28.76 11.10
N TYR A 980 -28.77 28.24 10.55
CA TYR A 980 -29.98 27.90 11.31
C TYR A 980 -29.76 26.69 12.23
N ILE A 981 -29.03 25.65 11.80
CA ILE A 981 -28.88 24.39 12.57
C ILE A 981 -27.49 24.20 13.22
N GLN A 982 -26.48 24.94 12.78
CA GLN A 982 -25.15 24.93 13.41
C GLN A 982 -25.19 25.18 14.93
N PRO A 983 -26.02 26.10 15.47
CA PRO A 983 -26.14 26.28 16.91
C PRO A 983 -26.58 25.01 17.65
N SER A 984 -27.45 24.18 17.05
CA SER A 984 -27.84 22.90 17.63
C SER A 984 -26.67 21.92 17.67
N HIS A 985 -25.85 21.86 16.61
CA HIS A 985 -24.66 21.00 16.57
C HIS A 985 -23.65 21.40 17.65
N HIS A 986 -23.44 22.71 17.84
CA HIS A 986 -22.68 23.18 18.97
C HIS A 986 -23.36 22.75 20.28
N ALA A 987 -24.66 22.99 20.49
CA ALA A 987 -25.36 22.63 21.72
C ALA A 987 -25.19 21.15 22.11
N PHE A 988 -25.19 20.24 21.15
CA PHE A 988 -24.98 18.79 21.35
C PHE A 988 -23.50 18.34 21.35
N TYR A 989 -22.53 19.27 21.42
CA TYR A 989 -21.08 19.01 21.42
C TYR A 989 -20.52 18.41 20.12
N ILE A 990 -21.29 18.31 19.05
CA ILE A 990 -20.83 17.67 17.80
C ILE A 990 -19.54 18.34 17.30
N VAL A 991 -19.45 19.66 17.46
CA VAL A 991 -18.33 20.47 17.00
C VAL A 991 -17.04 20.16 17.76
N GLU A 992 -17.08 20.28 19.08
CA GLU A 992 -15.93 20.05 19.96
C GLU A 992 -15.47 18.59 19.91
N SER A 993 -16.42 17.68 19.87
CA SER A 993 -16.15 16.26 19.96
C SER A 993 -15.49 15.68 18.72
N ILE A 994 -15.88 16.15 17.53
CA ILE A 994 -15.21 15.81 16.28
C ILE A 994 -13.79 16.39 16.29
N ALA A 995 -13.62 17.66 16.69
CA ALA A 995 -12.30 18.29 16.74
C ALA A 995 -11.32 17.52 17.66
N VAL A 996 -11.74 17.17 18.88
CA VAL A 996 -10.90 16.43 19.84
C VAL A 996 -10.60 15.01 19.34
N THR A 997 -11.61 14.28 18.88
CA THR A 997 -11.44 12.88 18.43
C THR A 997 -10.49 12.80 17.26
N TYR A 998 -10.75 13.58 16.20
CA TYR A 998 -9.98 13.49 14.96
C TYR A 998 -8.56 14.06 15.10
N ALA A 999 -8.32 15.04 15.98
CA ALA A 999 -6.96 15.46 16.28
C ALA A 999 -6.14 14.34 16.94
N ASN A 1000 -6.76 13.58 17.87
CA ASN A 1000 -6.11 12.41 18.45
C ASN A 1000 -5.85 11.34 17.39
N THR A 1001 -6.84 11.04 16.54
CA THR A 1001 -6.75 10.05 15.46
C THR A 1001 -5.66 10.38 14.45
N TYR A 1002 -5.67 11.58 13.85
CA TYR A 1002 -4.70 11.95 12.82
C TYR A 1002 -3.29 12.11 13.37
N GLY A 1003 -3.16 12.55 14.62
CA GLY A 1003 -1.88 12.57 15.31
C GLY A 1003 -1.43 11.20 15.84
N GLN A 1004 -2.30 10.18 15.83
CA GLN A 1004 -2.07 8.86 16.41
C GLN A 1004 -1.69 8.92 17.89
N PHE A 1005 -2.36 9.78 18.65
CA PHE A 1005 -2.10 10.00 20.06
C PHE A 1005 -2.72 8.90 20.92
N SER A 1006 -2.02 8.54 21.99
CA SER A 1006 -2.52 7.70 23.07
C SER A 1006 -3.38 8.52 24.03
N VAL A 1007 -4.17 7.84 24.88
CA VAL A 1007 -4.89 8.52 25.96
C VAL A 1007 -3.95 9.22 26.95
N ALA A 1008 -2.71 8.73 27.09
CA ALA A 1008 -1.70 9.29 27.99
C ALA A 1008 -1.10 10.60 27.48
N ASP A 1009 -1.15 10.85 26.17
CA ASP A 1009 -0.64 12.09 25.57
C ASP A 1009 -1.46 13.32 26.00
N ASN A 1010 -2.71 13.13 26.46
CA ASN A 1010 -3.58 14.18 26.99
C ASN A 1010 -3.62 15.41 26.05
N LEU A 1011 -3.85 15.15 24.75
CA LEU A 1011 -3.71 16.14 23.69
C LEU A 1011 -4.49 17.42 24.00
N CYS A 1012 -3.79 18.56 24.01
CA CYS A 1012 -4.34 19.87 24.36
C CYS A 1012 -5.09 19.93 25.70
N GLY A 1013 -4.77 19.02 26.64
CA GLY A 1013 -5.42 18.92 27.93
C GLY A 1013 -6.82 18.29 27.89
N PHE A 1014 -7.19 17.61 26.80
CA PHE A 1014 -8.46 16.91 26.69
C PHE A 1014 -8.35 15.46 27.16
N SER A 1015 -9.41 15.00 27.82
CA SER A 1015 -9.63 13.58 28.12
C SER A 1015 -11.13 13.28 28.21
N PHE A 1016 -11.50 12.01 28.37
CA PHE A 1016 -12.91 11.59 28.43
C PHE A 1016 -13.22 10.95 29.78
N ALA A 1017 -14.34 11.35 30.39
CA ALA A 1017 -14.84 10.78 31.65
C ALA A 1017 -16.36 10.98 31.78
N ALA A 1018 -17.00 10.24 32.68
CA ALA A 1018 -18.26 10.68 33.26
C ALA A 1018 -18.01 11.82 34.25
N VAL A 1019 -19.07 12.54 34.64
CA VAL A 1019 -18.96 13.66 35.59
C VAL A 1019 -19.99 13.57 36.71
N ASP A 1020 -19.63 14.12 37.87
CA ASP A 1020 -20.52 14.27 39.02
C ASP A 1020 -21.42 15.52 38.92
N GLU A 1021 -22.19 15.80 39.98
CA GLU A 1021 -23.05 16.98 40.09
C GLU A 1021 -22.29 18.32 40.05
N ASN A 1022 -20.97 18.31 40.25
CA ASN A 1022 -20.09 19.47 40.19
C ASN A 1022 -19.35 19.57 38.84
N ASN A 1023 -19.67 18.71 37.88
CA ASN A 1023 -18.99 18.59 36.58
C ASN A 1023 -17.53 18.12 36.66
N ALA A 1024 -17.11 17.54 37.79
CA ALA A 1024 -15.79 16.94 37.96
C ALA A 1024 -15.80 15.47 37.47
N PRO A 1025 -14.68 14.93 36.96
CA PRO A 1025 -14.59 13.54 36.56
C PRO A 1025 -15.02 12.57 37.66
N ALA A 1026 -15.84 11.58 37.30
CA ALA A 1026 -16.45 10.62 38.22
C ALA A 1026 -16.47 9.22 37.60
N PRO A 1027 -16.49 8.15 38.42
CA PRO A 1027 -16.48 6.77 37.92
C PRO A 1027 -17.78 6.45 37.18
N LEU A 1028 -17.67 5.64 36.12
CA LEU A 1028 -18.82 5.02 35.48
C LEU A 1028 -19.35 3.86 36.31
N SER A 1029 -20.68 3.70 36.34
CA SER A 1029 -21.29 2.48 36.87
C SER A 1029 -21.08 1.29 35.94
N GLN A 1030 -21.10 0.07 36.49
CA GLN A 1030 -21.01 -1.16 35.72
C GLN A 1030 -22.10 -1.26 34.65
N THR A 1031 -23.34 -0.83 34.97
CA THR A 1031 -24.44 -0.78 34.00
C THR A 1031 -24.17 0.18 32.83
N GLN A 1032 -23.57 1.35 33.09
CA GLN A 1032 -23.20 2.28 32.01
C GLN A 1032 -22.13 1.67 31.09
N LEU A 1033 -21.13 1.02 31.65
CA LEU A 1033 -20.08 0.33 30.88
C LEU A 1033 -20.66 -0.82 30.04
N ALA A 1034 -21.51 -1.65 30.65
CA ALA A 1034 -22.12 -2.80 30.00
C ALA A 1034 -23.05 -2.41 28.83
N GLY A 1035 -23.79 -1.30 28.96
CA GLY A 1035 -24.65 -0.79 27.88
C GLY A 1035 -23.93 0.04 26.82
N MET A 1036 -22.66 0.38 27.01
CA MET A 1036 -21.98 1.37 26.17
C MET A 1036 -21.84 0.92 24.72
N PHE A 1037 -21.54 -0.36 24.47
CA PHE A 1037 -21.44 -0.90 23.11
C PHE A 1037 -22.73 -0.71 22.30
N SER A 1038 -23.88 -0.80 22.96
CA SER A 1038 -25.20 -0.69 22.32
C SER A 1038 -25.70 0.75 22.22
N GLY A 1039 -25.37 1.58 23.21
CA GLY A 1039 -25.94 2.92 23.38
C GLY A 1039 -25.06 4.06 22.89
N ALA A 1040 -23.76 3.85 22.68
CA ALA A 1040 -22.85 4.90 22.30
C ALA A 1040 -22.64 5.04 20.77
N ASN A 1041 -22.23 6.24 20.37
CA ASN A 1041 -21.96 6.61 18.97
C ASN A 1041 -20.46 6.64 18.62
N GLY A 1042 -19.59 6.34 19.59
CA GLY A 1042 -18.13 6.24 19.45
C GLY A 1042 -17.38 7.56 19.62
N ILE A 1043 -18.09 8.67 19.87
CA ILE A 1043 -17.52 10.00 20.07
C ILE A 1043 -18.21 10.65 21.30
N PRO A 1044 -17.49 10.88 22.41
CA PRO A 1044 -18.06 11.60 23.56
C PRO A 1044 -18.50 13.03 23.20
N PRO A 1045 -19.66 13.55 23.67
CA PRO A 1045 -20.45 12.98 24.73
C PRO A 1045 -21.36 11.84 24.26
N THR A 1046 -21.28 10.72 24.97
CA THR A 1046 -22.02 9.51 24.64
C THR A 1046 -22.08 8.57 25.84
N ALA A 1047 -23.21 7.88 26.05
CA ALA A 1047 -23.41 6.91 27.13
C ALA A 1047 -22.92 7.37 28.53
N GLY A 1048 -23.11 8.66 28.85
CA GLY A 1048 -22.71 9.25 30.13
C GLY A 1048 -21.25 9.71 30.21
N VAL A 1049 -20.43 9.50 29.17
CA VAL A 1049 -19.09 10.08 29.04
C VAL A 1049 -19.18 11.42 28.32
N THR A 1050 -18.34 12.38 28.70
CA THR A 1050 -18.23 13.70 28.08
C THR A 1050 -16.76 14.12 27.94
N LEU A 1051 -16.52 15.28 27.32
CA LEU A 1051 -15.22 15.90 27.20
C LEU A 1051 -14.82 16.59 28.52
N ILE A 1052 -13.58 16.37 28.95
CA ILE A 1052 -12.98 16.97 30.15
C ILE A 1052 -11.84 17.88 29.73
N SER A 1053 -11.82 19.10 30.27
CA SER A 1053 -10.63 19.95 30.30
C SER A 1053 -9.83 19.65 31.56
N ASN A 1054 -8.68 19.00 31.40
CA ASN A 1054 -7.76 18.70 32.50
C ASN A 1054 -7.05 19.96 33.03
N ASN A 1055 -6.97 21.01 32.20
CA ASN A 1055 -6.27 22.25 32.51
C ASN A 1055 -7.18 23.31 33.16
N SER A 1056 -8.43 22.97 33.47
CA SER A 1056 -9.36 23.89 34.13
C SER A 1056 -8.82 24.37 35.49
N GLN A 1057 -8.95 25.67 35.77
CA GLN A 1057 -8.65 26.19 37.10
C GLN A 1057 -9.56 25.55 38.14
N GLY A 1058 -8.97 25.12 39.26
CA GLY A 1058 -9.69 24.40 40.31
C GLY A 1058 -9.73 22.87 40.14
N GLY A 1059 -9.17 22.34 39.05
CA GLY A 1059 -9.06 20.91 38.77
C GLY A 1059 -9.80 20.50 37.49
N PRO A 1060 -9.59 19.25 37.01
CA PRO A 1060 -10.26 18.75 35.81
C PRO A 1060 -11.77 18.87 35.87
N MET A 1061 -12.39 19.35 34.80
CA MET A 1061 -13.81 19.63 34.76
C MET A 1061 -14.36 19.47 33.34
N GLN A 1062 -15.66 19.19 33.22
CA GLN A 1062 -16.39 19.15 31.96
C GLN A 1062 -16.09 20.38 31.10
N THR A 1063 -15.82 20.17 29.81
CA THR A 1063 -15.22 21.18 28.92
C THR A 1063 -15.99 22.51 28.88
N ARG A 1064 -17.33 22.54 28.89
CA ARG A 1064 -18.07 23.83 28.86
C ARG A 1064 -18.08 24.56 30.19
N GLU A 1065 -18.05 23.80 31.29
CA GLU A 1065 -18.06 24.33 32.64
C GLU A 1065 -16.65 24.70 33.14
N SER A 1066 -15.62 24.33 32.38
CA SER A 1066 -14.22 24.62 32.68
C SER A 1066 -13.93 26.12 32.79
N VAL A 1067 -12.94 26.45 33.63
CA VAL A 1067 -12.48 27.81 33.89
C VAL A 1067 -11.08 27.96 33.29
N SER A 1068 -10.90 28.87 32.35
CA SER A 1068 -9.62 29.09 31.66
C SER A 1068 -8.56 29.76 32.54
N SER A 1069 -7.33 29.88 32.05
CA SER A 1069 -6.25 30.58 32.76
C SER A 1069 -6.58 32.05 33.13
N SER A 1070 -7.53 32.65 32.43
CA SER A 1070 -8.03 34.01 32.70
C SER A 1070 -9.09 34.09 33.81
N GLY A 1071 -9.52 32.95 34.36
CA GLY A 1071 -10.48 32.87 35.46
C GLY A 1071 -11.94 32.98 35.03
N VAL A 1072 -12.26 32.84 33.74
CA VAL A 1072 -13.63 32.87 33.22
C VAL A 1072 -14.05 31.52 32.62
N LYS A 1073 -15.36 31.26 32.60
CA LYS A 1073 -15.96 30.15 31.86
C LYS A 1073 -16.14 30.55 30.41
N ASP A 1074 -15.16 30.25 29.58
CA ASP A 1074 -15.15 30.53 28.14
C ASP A 1074 -15.27 29.26 27.29
N GLN A 1075 -15.75 28.16 27.90
CA GLN A 1075 -15.96 26.86 27.28
C GLN A 1075 -14.66 26.21 26.76
N ASN A 1076 -13.59 26.28 27.55
CA ASN A 1076 -12.26 25.76 27.24
C ASN A 1076 -11.64 26.36 25.96
N TYR A 1077 -11.65 27.70 25.85
CA TYR A 1077 -11.05 28.40 24.70
C TYR A 1077 -9.61 27.93 24.42
N GLU A 1078 -8.79 27.81 25.46
CA GLU A 1078 -7.36 27.46 25.35
C GLU A 1078 -7.13 26.07 24.74
N GLY A 1079 -7.92 25.08 25.16
CA GLY A 1079 -7.87 23.74 24.57
C GLY A 1079 -8.26 23.73 23.09
N MET A 1080 -9.35 24.42 22.74
CA MET A 1080 -9.80 24.52 21.34
C MET A 1080 -8.81 25.30 20.47
N GLN A 1081 -8.18 26.33 21.03
CA GLN A 1081 -7.13 27.09 20.34
C GLN A 1081 -5.89 26.24 20.12
N CYS A 1082 -5.48 25.42 21.10
CA CYS A 1082 -4.40 24.45 20.92
C CYS A 1082 -4.68 23.51 19.75
N LEU A 1083 -5.88 22.90 19.66
CA LEU A 1083 -6.25 22.05 18.53
C LEU A 1083 -6.21 22.79 17.19
N ARG A 1084 -6.68 24.05 17.16
CA ARG A 1084 -6.60 24.90 15.96
C ARG A 1084 -5.15 25.17 15.55
N SER A 1085 -4.27 25.40 16.51
CA SER A 1085 -2.85 25.61 16.25
C SER A 1085 -2.21 24.36 15.64
N LEU A 1086 -2.56 23.15 16.12
CA LEU A 1086 -2.06 21.90 15.54
C LEU A 1086 -2.50 21.67 14.10
N VAL A 1087 -3.60 22.26 13.64
CA VAL A 1087 -4.02 22.20 12.23
C VAL A 1087 -3.34 23.29 11.39
N THR A 1088 -3.20 24.50 11.93
CA THR A 1088 -2.73 25.67 11.18
C THR A 1088 -1.23 25.86 11.18
N GLY A 1089 -0.51 25.25 12.13
CA GLY A 1089 0.93 25.43 12.33
C GLY A 1089 1.30 26.75 13.01
N THR A 1090 0.31 27.51 13.47
CA THR A 1090 0.51 28.83 14.11
C THR A 1090 -0.25 28.93 15.43
N ASP A 1091 0.31 29.66 16.39
CA ASP A 1091 -0.36 29.99 17.65
C ASP A 1091 -1.47 31.06 17.48
N ALA A 1092 -2.09 31.46 18.59
CA ALA A 1092 -3.15 32.47 18.58
C ALA A 1092 -2.68 33.87 18.12
N ALA A 1093 -1.39 34.18 18.24
CA ALA A 1093 -0.79 35.42 17.76
C ALA A 1093 -0.42 35.36 16.27
N GLY A 1094 -0.53 34.17 15.64
CA GLY A 1094 -0.13 33.92 14.26
C GLY A 1094 1.35 33.58 14.10
N GLU A 1095 2.07 33.33 15.19
CA GLU A 1095 3.48 32.93 15.15
C GLU A 1095 3.60 31.43 14.92
N ALA A 1096 4.65 31.00 14.20
CA ALA A 1096 4.86 29.58 13.91
C ALA A 1096 5.09 28.76 15.19
N LEU A 1097 4.50 27.56 15.26
CA LEU A 1097 4.70 26.65 16.38
C LEU A 1097 6.16 26.20 16.50
N THR A 1098 6.61 25.95 17.73
CA THR A 1098 7.96 25.46 18.04
C THR A 1098 7.92 24.34 19.07
N GLY A 1099 9.02 23.58 19.20
CA GLY A 1099 9.14 22.53 20.21
C GLY A 1099 8.10 21.42 20.07
N THR A 1100 7.47 21.04 21.18
CA THR A 1100 6.45 19.96 21.23
C THR A 1100 5.23 20.27 20.37
N ASP A 1101 4.78 21.52 20.31
CA ASP A 1101 3.59 21.87 19.53
C ASP A 1101 3.85 21.73 18.03
N LEU A 1102 5.08 22.02 17.58
CA LEU A 1102 5.48 21.79 16.19
C LEU A 1102 5.50 20.29 15.86
N SER A 1103 6.03 19.43 16.74
CA SER A 1103 6.05 17.99 16.48
C SER A 1103 4.64 17.39 16.48
N GLN A 1104 3.76 17.86 17.36
CA GLN A 1104 2.35 17.47 17.36
C GLN A 1104 1.63 17.95 16.09
N HIS A 1105 1.89 19.18 15.64
CA HIS A 1105 1.37 19.72 14.38
C HIS A 1105 1.80 18.87 13.18
N GLN A 1106 3.08 18.50 13.10
CA GLN A 1106 3.61 17.64 12.05
C GLN A 1106 2.92 16.27 12.04
N ARG A 1107 2.73 15.63 13.21
CA ARG A 1107 1.98 14.38 13.31
C ARG A 1107 0.55 14.51 12.78
N VAL A 1108 -0.18 15.53 13.23
CA VAL A 1108 -1.57 15.78 12.81
C VAL A 1108 -1.67 16.05 11.31
N THR A 1109 -0.79 16.89 10.76
CA THR A 1109 -0.82 17.23 9.32
C THR A 1109 -0.40 16.07 8.43
N ASN A 1110 0.56 15.24 8.87
CA ASN A 1110 0.90 13.99 8.18
C ASN A 1110 -0.31 13.04 8.15
N GLY A 1111 -1.02 12.90 9.27
CA GLY A 1111 -2.25 12.10 9.31
C GLY A 1111 -3.35 12.63 8.38
N ILE A 1112 -3.51 13.96 8.29
CA ILE A 1112 -4.46 14.60 7.34
C ILE A 1112 -4.05 14.35 5.88
N ALA A 1113 -2.75 14.31 5.58
CA ALA A 1113 -2.28 14.08 4.21
C ALA A 1113 -2.61 12.66 3.72
N GLN A 1114 -2.53 11.66 4.61
CA GLN A 1114 -2.77 10.25 4.29
C GLN A 1114 -4.22 9.91 3.91
N ILE A 1115 -5.20 10.76 4.23
CA ILE A 1115 -6.64 10.45 4.10
C ILE A 1115 -7.30 11.07 2.86
N ARG A 1116 -6.53 11.78 2.01
CA ARG A 1116 -7.09 12.57 0.91
C ARG A 1116 -7.57 11.69 -0.24
N ALA A 1117 -8.84 11.86 -0.62
CA ALA A 1117 -9.40 11.13 -1.76
C ALA A 1117 -8.91 11.73 -3.10
N SER A 1118 -8.63 10.86 -4.07
CA SER A 1118 -7.95 11.25 -5.30
C SER A 1118 -8.87 11.89 -6.34
N GLY A 1119 -10.17 11.57 -6.28
CA GLY A 1119 -11.14 11.89 -7.31
C GLY A 1119 -11.09 10.93 -8.50
N GLU A 1120 -10.27 9.88 -8.48
CA GLU A 1120 -10.11 8.93 -9.59
C GLU A 1120 -10.90 7.64 -9.34
N LEU A 1121 -12.14 7.61 -9.84
CA LEU A 1121 -13.06 6.48 -9.74
C LEU A 1121 -12.89 5.47 -10.87
N LYS A 1122 -11.96 5.70 -11.80
CA LYS A 1122 -11.65 4.83 -12.95
C LYS A 1122 -12.87 4.56 -13.83
N GLY A 1123 -13.81 5.51 -13.88
CA GLY A 1123 -15.05 5.38 -14.64
C GLY A 1123 -16.16 4.56 -13.96
N THR A 1124 -15.98 4.11 -12.72
CA THR A 1124 -17.02 3.42 -11.95
C THR A 1124 -18.27 4.30 -11.79
N PRO A 1125 -19.46 3.83 -12.22
CA PRO A 1125 -20.70 4.57 -12.05
C PRO A 1125 -20.91 5.00 -10.60
N THR A 1126 -21.12 6.29 -10.37
CA THR A 1126 -21.18 6.83 -9.01
C THR A 1126 -22.32 7.83 -8.85
N VAL A 1127 -23.07 7.71 -7.77
CA VAL A 1127 -24.09 8.66 -7.34
C VAL A 1127 -23.74 9.18 -5.96
N ILE A 1128 -23.72 10.51 -5.82
CA ILE A 1128 -23.63 11.19 -4.54
C ILE A 1128 -24.90 11.99 -4.32
N VAL A 1129 -25.59 11.74 -3.22
CA VAL A 1129 -26.69 12.57 -2.71
C VAL A 1129 -26.18 13.41 -1.55
N HIS A 1130 -26.60 14.66 -1.42
CA HIS A 1130 -26.16 15.51 -0.33
C HIS A 1130 -27.20 16.58 0.02
N GLY A 1131 -27.52 16.75 1.30
CA GLY A 1131 -28.44 17.79 1.77
C GLY A 1131 -27.77 19.16 1.81
N ARG A 1132 -28.33 20.17 1.13
CA ARG A 1132 -27.74 21.52 1.06
C ARG A 1132 -27.51 22.16 2.44
N SER A 1133 -28.36 21.83 3.42
CA SER A 1133 -28.27 22.35 4.77
C SER A 1133 -27.40 21.49 5.70
N ASP A 1134 -26.66 20.50 5.19
CA ASP A 1134 -25.74 19.69 5.99
C ASP A 1134 -24.67 20.57 6.66
N ALA A 1135 -24.78 20.75 7.97
CA ALA A 1135 -23.84 21.52 8.78
C ALA A 1135 -22.79 20.65 9.51
N ILE A 1136 -22.75 19.35 9.23
CA ILE A 1136 -21.70 18.43 9.70
C ILE A 1136 -20.63 18.28 8.62
N LEU A 1137 -21.05 18.00 7.39
CA LEU A 1137 -20.19 17.85 6.23
C LEU A 1137 -20.58 18.87 5.16
N PRO A 1138 -20.13 20.13 5.25
CA PRO A 1138 -20.53 21.18 4.34
C PRO A 1138 -20.28 20.81 2.86
N PRO A 1139 -21.25 20.98 1.95
CA PRO A 1139 -21.13 20.53 0.56
C PRO A 1139 -19.87 21.06 -0.15
N ASN A 1140 -19.50 22.32 0.13
CA ASN A 1140 -18.31 22.97 -0.44
C ASN A 1140 -16.99 22.30 -0.03
N HIS A 1141 -16.92 21.67 1.14
CA HIS A 1141 -15.71 20.99 1.61
C HIS A 1141 -15.68 19.50 1.23
N THR A 1142 -16.84 18.94 0.87
CA THR A 1142 -16.96 17.53 0.50
C THR A 1142 -17.55 17.32 -0.90
N SER A 1143 -18.85 17.08 -1.07
CA SER A 1143 -19.43 16.55 -2.30
C SER A 1143 -19.31 17.48 -3.51
N ARG A 1144 -19.46 18.80 -3.35
CA ARG A 1144 -19.24 19.75 -4.45
C ARG A 1144 -17.77 19.76 -4.88
N ALA A 1145 -16.87 19.75 -3.90
CA ALA A 1145 -15.42 19.70 -4.14
C ALA A 1145 -14.99 18.38 -4.79
N TYR A 1146 -15.49 17.24 -4.30
CA TYR A 1146 -15.20 15.91 -4.85
C TYR A 1146 -15.77 15.74 -6.26
N PHE A 1147 -17.00 16.21 -6.52
CA PHE A 1147 -17.58 16.24 -7.87
C PHE A 1147 -16.69 17.03 -8.83
N GLY A 1148 -16.23 18.22 -8.42
CA GLY A 1148 -15.31 19.05 -9.21
C GLY A 1148 -13.98 18.36 -9.46
N LEU A 1149 -13.35 17.83 -8.40
CA LEU A 1149 -12.07 17.11 -8.50
C LEU A 1149 -12.16 15.91 -9.46
N ASN A 1150 -13.18 15.07 -9.33
CA ASN A 1150 -13.40 13.94 -10.23
C ASN A 1150 -13.58 14.39 -11.68
N ARG A 1151 -14.31 15.50 -11.92
CA ARG A 1151 -14.47 16.07 -13.27
C ARG A 1151 -13.15 16.59 -13.85
N ILE A 1152 -12.29 17.17 -13.02
CA ILE A 1152 -10.95 17.60 -13.44
C ILE A 1152 -10.09 16.38 -13.80
N LYS A 1153 -10.12 15.32 -12.96
CA LYS A 1153 -9.28 14.12 -13.13
C LYS A 1153 -9.72 13.24 -14.30
N GLU A 1154 -11.02 12.98 -14.43
CA GLU A 1154 -11.54 12.02 -15.42
C GLU A 1154 -12.15 12.67 -16.67
N GLY A 1155 -12.45 13.97 -16.62
CA GLY A 1155 -13.01 14.71 -17.75
C GLY A 1155 -14.30 14.08 -18.28
N ALA A 1156 -14.29 13.71 -19.57
CA ALA A 1156 -15.42 13.09 -20.25
C ALA A 1156 -15.69 11.64 -19.80
N SER A 1157 -14.73 10.98 -19.18
CA SER A 1157 -14.87 9.61 -18.66
C SER A 1157 -15.59 9.54 -17.31
N SER A 1158 -15.81 10.70 -16.66
CA SER A 1158 -16.53 10.77 -15.38
C SER A 1158 -17.97 10.29 -15.50
N ASN A 1159 -18.26 9.17 -14.82
CA ASN A 1159 -19.60 8.62 -14.64
C ASN A 1159 -20.26 9.04 -13.32
N LEU A 1160 -19.68 10.02 -12.63
CA LEU A 1160 -20.22 10.52 -11.37
C LEU A 1160 -21.42 11.47 -11.61
N ARG A 1161 -22.48 11.27 -10.82
CA ARG A 1161 -23.68 12.12 -10.74
C ARG A 1161 -23.85 12.65 -9.33
N TYR A 1162 -24.14 13.94 -9.23
CA TYR A 1162 -24.30 14.63 -7.96
C TYR A 1162 -25.71 15.22 -7.85
N TYR A 1163 -26.42 14.83 -6.80
CA TYR A 1163 -27.77 15.28 -6.51
C TYR A 1163 -27.78 16.04 -5.19
N GLU A 1164 -28.01 17.35 -5.27
CA GLU A 1164 -28.04 18.23 -4.10
C GLU A 1164 -29.49 18.48 -3.68
N VAL A 1165 -29.87 18.09 -2.47
CA VAL A 1165 -31.26 18.14 -1.98
C VAL A 1165 -31.46 19.36 -1.10
N THR A 1166 -32.38 20.25 -1.48
CA THR A 1166 -32.76 21.41 -0.66
C THR A 1166 -33.59 20.99 0.56
N ASN A 1167 -33.60 21.80 1.61
CA ASN A 1167 -34.30 21.52 2.88
C ASN A 1167 -34.01 20.13 3.44
N ALA A 1168 -32.76 19.66 3.30
CA ALA A 1168 -32.29 18.40 3.86
C ALA A 1168 -30.90 18.62 4.49
N HIS A 1169 -30.60 17.86 5.53
CA HIS A 1169 -29.36 17.96 6.32
C HIS A 1169 -28.87 16.57 6.74
N HIS A 1170 -27.80 16.50 7.54
CA HIS A 1170 -27.07 15.27 7.85
C HIS A 1170 -27.81 14.29 8.76
N LEU A 1171 -28.55 14.80 9.76
CA LEU A 1171 -29.07 14.00 10.87
C LEU A 1171 -30.59 13.90 10.81
N ASP A 1172 -31.12 13.05 9.95
CA ASP A 1172 -32.58 12.92 9.78
C ASP A 1172 -33.30 12.66 11.11
N ALA A 1173 -32.70 11.95 12.06
CA ALA A 1173 -33.25 11.77 13.42
C ALA A 1173 -33.61 13.09 14.14
N PHE A 1174 -32.98 14.22 13.81
CA PHE A 1174 -33.33 15.52 14.38
C PHE A 1174 -34.63 16.09 13.81
N ASN A 1175 -35.12 15.59 12.67
CA ASN A 1175 -36.41 15.99 12.09
C ASN A 1175 -37.61 15.62 12.97
N ALA A 1176 -37.39 14.84 14.05
CA ALA A 1176 -38.37 14.62 15.09
C ALA A 1176 -38.57 15.83 16.04
N PHE A 1177 -37.63 16.78 16.06
CA PHE A 1177 -37.66 17.91 16.99
C PHE A 1177 -38.35 19.16 16.41
N PRO A 1178 -38.98 20.00 17.27
CA PRO A 1178 -39.51 21.29 16.86
C PRO A 1178 -38.44 22.18 16.20
N GLY A 1179 -38.81 22.91 15.16
CA GLY A 1179 -37.90 23.75 14.37
C GLY A 1179 -37.10 23.00 13.32
N PHE A 1180 -36.94 21.69 13.44
CA PHE A 1180 -36.44 20.82 12.37
C PHE A 1180 -37.58 20.18 11.59
N SER A 1181 -38.59 19.67 12.30
CA SER A 1181 -39.71 18.92 11.72
C SER A 1181 -40.51 19.71 10.68
N SER A 1182 -40.65 21.03 10.84
CA SER A 1182 -41.35 21.90 9.90
C SER A 1182 -40.49 22.30 8.70
N GLU A 1183 -39.18 22.39 8.87
CA GLU A 1183 -38.24 23.00 7.92
C GLU A 1183 -37.55 21.98 7.02
N TYR A 1184 -37.31 20.76 7.50
CA TYR A 1184 -36.49 19.78 6.82
C TYR A 1184 -37.24 18.50 6.44
N VAL A 1185 -36.81 17.89 5.34
CA VAL A 1185 -37.22 16.56 4.89
C VAL A 1185 -36.09 15.55 5.11
N ALA A 1186 -36.44 14.26 5.16
CA ALA A 1186 -35.47 13.20 5.35
C ALA A 1186 -34.59 12.99 4.10
N LEU A 1187 -33.27 13.18 4.24
CA LEU A 1187 -32.29 12.92 3.18
C LEU A 1187 -32.19 11.43 2.84
N HIS A 1188 -32.44 10.57 3.82
CA HIS A 1188 -32.47 9.12 3.69
C HIS A 1188 -33.39 8.63 2.56
N HIS A 1189 -34.50 9.31 2.30
CA HIS A 1189 -35.38 9.01 1.17
C HIS A 1189 -34.64 9.09 -0.17
N TYR A 1190 -33.82 10.12 -0.35
CA TYR A 1190 -33.05 10.33 -1.58
C TYR A 1190 -31.81 9.42 -1.65
N TYR A 1191 -31.24 9.07 -0.52
CA TYR A 1191 -30.24 8.00 -0.45
C TYR A 1191 -30.81 6.69 -0.98
N VAL A 1192 -31.99 6.26 -0.52
CA VAL A 1192 -32.66 5.05 -1.03
C VAL A 1192 -32.91 5.15 -2.54
N GLN A 1193 -33.39 6.29 -3.04
CA GLN A 1193 -33.54 6.51 -4.48
C GLN A 1193 -32.21 6.40 -5.24
N ALA A 1194 -31.10 6.89 -4.68
CA ALA A 1194 -29.79 6.80 -5.31
C ALA A 1194 -29.30 5.35 -5.44
N VAL A 1195 -29.48 4.55 -4.39
CA VAL A 1195 -29.14 3.11 -4.44
C VAL A 1195 -30.05 2.38 -5.43
N ASP A 1196 -31.35 2.69 -5.47
CA ASP A 1196 -32.29 2.14 -6.46
C ASP A 1196 -31.88 2.49 -7.90
N LEU A 1197 -31.51 3.75 -8.16
CA LEU A 1197 -31.02 4.20 -9.47
C LEU A 1197 -29.74 3.46 -9.88
N MET A 1198 -28.81 3.26 -8.94
CA MET A 1198 -27.57 2.53 -9.19
C MET A 1198 -27.85 1.06 -9.49
N TYR A 1199 -28.72 0.41 -8.70
CA TYR A 1199 -29.08 -0.98 -8.94
C TYR A 1199 -29.75 -1.17 -10.31
N GLU A 1200 -30.69 -0.30 -10.69
CA GLU A 1200 -31.31 -0.35 -12.02
C GLU A 1200 -30.33 -0.05 -13.16
N HIS A 1201 -29.34 0.82 -12.92
CA HIS A 1201 -28.26 1.07 -13.88
C HIS A 1201 -27.42 -0.19 -14.12
N LEU A 1202 -26.99 -0.85 -13.05
CA LEU A 1202 -26.14 -2.04 -13.13
C LEU A 1202 -26.91 -3.27 -13.65
N LYS A 1203 -28.15 -3.48 -13.17
CA LYS A 1203 -28.97 -4.64 -13.53
C LYS A 1203 -29.56 -4.53 -14.93
N ASN A 1204 -30.08 -3.35 -15.30
CA ASN A 1204 -30.91 -3.15 -16.50
C ASN A 1204 -30.33 -2.13 -17.50
N GLY A 1205 -29.18 -1.52 -17.23
CA GLY A 1205 -28.58 -0.51 -18.09
C GLY A 1205 -29.34 0.82 -18.12
N ALA A 1206 -30.17 1.10 -17.12
CA ALA A 1206 -30.93 2.34 -17.03
C ALA A 1206 -29.98 3.55 -16.93
N PRO A 1207 -30.19 4.66 -17.64
CA PRO A 1207 -29.31 5.81 -17.54
C PRO A 1207 -29.44 6.50 -16.17
N LEU A 1208 -28.32 6.84 -15.54
CA LEU A 1208 -28.32 7.67 -14.34
C LEU A 1208 -28.76 9.11 -14.69
N PRO A 1209 -29.69 9.71 -13.94
CA PRO A 1209 -30.11 11.09 -14.12
C PRO A 1209 -28.95 12.10 -14.16
N PRO A 1210 -29.06 13.22 -14.89
CA PRO A 1210 -28.07 14.29 -14.83
C PRO A 1210 -27.92 14.86 -13.42
N SER A 1211 -26.72 15.32 -13.07
CA SER A 1211 -26.48 16.04 -11.81
C SER A 1211 -27.43 17.22 -11.68
N GLN A 1212 -28.05 17.37 -10.51
CA GLN A 1212 -29.15 18.32 -10.33
C GLN A 1212 -29.34 18.77 -8.88
N VAL A 1213 -30.03 19.88 -8.71
CA VAL A 1213 -30.62 20.32 -7.45
C VAL A 1213 -32.05 19.77 -7.38
N VAL A 1214 -32.37 19.03 -6.32
CA VAL A 1214 -33.71 18.54 -6.03
C VAL A 1214 -34.41 19.54 -5.10
N ARG A 1215 -35.45 20.20 -5.61
CA ARG A 1215 -36.17 21.29 -4.92
C ARG A 1215 -37.33 20.77 -4.07
N THR A 1216 -37.06 20.44 -2.82
CA THR A 1216 -38.05 19.93 -1.88
C THR A 1216 -38.89 21.08 -1.30
N THR A 1217 -40.01 20.75 -0.66
CA THR A 1217 -40.86 21.74 0.03
C THR A 1217 -40.99 21.37 1.51
N PRO A 1218 -40.65 22.27 2.45
CA PRO A 1218 -40.84 22.03 3.88
C PRO A 1218 -42.30 21.69 4.22
N ARG A 1219 -42.52 20.94 5.32
CA ARG A 1219 -43.86 20.57 5.77
C ARG A 1219 -44.63 21.77 6.33
N GLY A 1220 -43.90 22.77 6.84
CA GLY A 1220 -44.48 23.92 7.50
C GLY A 1220 -45.21 23.56 8.80
N VAL A 1221 -46.00 24.51 9.30
CA VAL A 1221 -46.79 24.36 10.53
C VAL A 1221 -48.23 24.76 10.24
N ASN A 1222 -49.19 23.92 10.64
CA ASN A 1222 -50.62 24.20 10.55
C ASN A 1222 -51.03 25.37 11.46
N GLU A 1223 -52.22 25.94 11.24
CA GLU A 1223 -52.75 27.03 12.08
C GLU A 1223 -52.88 26.66 13.57
N ASP A 1224 -53.00 25.36 13.89
CA ASP A 1224 -53.09 24.83 15.25
C ASP A 1224 -51.72 24.55 15.89
N GLY A 1225 -50.62 24.84 15.19
CA GLY A 1225 -49.25 24.61 15.67
C GLY A 1225 -48.71 23.19 15.44
N THR A 1226 -49.47 22.31 14.78
CA THR A 1226 -49.02 20.95 14.44
C THR A 1226 -48.25 20.92 13.11
N VAL A 1227 -47.30 19.99 12.96
CA VAL A 1227 -46.62 19.74 11.68
C VAL A 1227 -47.41 18.66 10.93
N PRO A 1228 -47.89 18.91 9.70
CA PRO A 1228 -48.60 17.89 8.93
C PRO A 1228 -47.68 16.72 8.54
N PRO A 1229 -48.21 15.53 8.28
CA PRO A 1229 -47.42 14.42 7.74
C PRO A 1229 -46.75 14.80 6.41
N VAL A 1230 -45.57 14.22 6.13
CA VAL A 1230 -44.91 14.38 4.84
C VAL A 1230 -45.75 13.75 3.71
N THR A 1231 -45.67 14.32 2.52
CA THR A 1231 -46.34 13.81 1.31
C THR A 1231 -45.38 13.84 0.12
N ASP A 1232 -45.73 13.18 -0.99
CA ASP A 1232 -44.96 13.23 -2.24
C ASP A 1232 -44.75 14.66 -2.76
N ALA A 1233 -45.64 15.60 -2.44
CA ALA A 1233 -45.48 17.01 -2.81
C ALA A 1233 -44.29 17.68 -2.08
N ASN A 1234 -43.93 17.18 -0.89
CA ASN A 1234 -42.75 17.62 -0.16
C ASN A 1234 -41.47 16.98 -0.71
N LEU A 1235 -41.58 15.79 -1.31
CA LEU A 1235 -40.48 14.91 -1.71
C LEU A 1235 -40.48 14.66 -3.24
N PRO A 1236 -40.24 15.69 -4.08
CA PRO A 1236 -40.15 15.47 -5.52
C PRO A 1236 -39.01 14.50 -5.86
N PRO A 1237 -39.19 13.57 -6.81
CA PRO A 1237 -38.19 12.56 -7.13
C PRO A 1237 -36.97 13.18 -7.82
N ILE A 1238 -35.84 12.45 -7.82
CA ILE A 1238 -34.69 12.78 -8.67
C ILE A 1238 -35.12 12.68 -10.14
N SER A 1239 -35.12 13.80 -10.86
CA SER A 1239 -35.70 13.86 -12.21
C SER A 1239 -34.75 13.29 -13.25
N ALA A 1240 -35.22 12.38 -14.09
CA ALA A 1240 -34.47 11.92 -15.28
C ALA A 1240 -34.25 13.05 -16.30
N THR A 1241 -35.10 14.09 -16.27
CA THR A 1241 -35.04 15.26 -17.15
C THR A 1241 -35.18 16.54 -16.31
N PRO A 1242 -34.16 16.92 -15.53
CA PRO A 1242 -34.21 18.12 -14.72
C PRO A 1242 -34.31 19.36 -15.61
N ALA A 1243 -35.06 20.36 -15.14
CA ALA A 1243 -35.14 21.66 -15.79
C ALA A 1243 -33.75 22.32 -15.84
N ASP A 1244 -33.48 23.17 -16.84
CA ASP A 1244 -32.15 23.77 -17.00
C ASP A 1244 -31.70 24.56 -15.76
N GLY A 1245 -32.64 25.22 -15.07
CA GLY A 1245 -32.39 25.94 -13.81
C GLY A 1245 -32.15 25.06 -12.58
N ASP A 1246 -32.20 23.74 -12.74
CA ASP A 1246 -31.93 22.76 -11.68
C ASP A 1246 -30.69 21.91 -12.01
N ARG A 1247 -30.06 22.09 -13.18
CA ARG A 1247 -28.89 21.29 -13.58
C ARG A 1247 -27.62 21.78 -12.90
N ILE A 1248 -26.90 20.85 -12.29
CA ILE A 1248 -25.54 21.08 -11.84
C ILE A 1248 -24.60 20.81 -13.02
N THR A 1249 -23.80 21.81 -13.41
CA THR A 1249 -22.96 21.72 -14.60
C THR A 1249 -21.49 21.99 -14.28
N PHE A 1250 -20.60 21.36 -15.04
CA PHE A 1250 -19.16 21.63 -14.99
C PHE A 1250 -18.73 22.39 -16.25
N THR A 1251 -18.18 23.59 -16.08
CA THR A 1251 -17.78 24.46 -17.20
C THR A 1251 -16.29 24.81 -17.15
N ASP A 1252 -15.74 25.18 -18.31
CA ASP A 1252 -14.38 25.72 -18.47
C ASP A 1252 -13.25 24.79 -18.00
N GLY A 1253 -13.57 23.52 -17.73
CA GLY A 1253 -12.64 22.50 -17.24
C GLY A 1253 -12.34 22.58 -15.75
N THR A 1254 -12.88 23.56 -15.02
CA THR A 1254 -12.56 23.77 -13.60
C THR A 1254 -13.70 24.29 -12.73
N THR A 1255 -14.86 24.66 -13.28
CA THR A 1255 -15.92 25.31 -12.50
C THR A 1255 -17.14 24.42 -12.32
N VAL A 1256 -17.52 24.14 -11.07
CA VAL A 1256 -18.80 23.50 -10.72
C VAL A 1256 -19.85 24.58 -10.48
N ASN A 1257 -20.88 24.61 -11.33
CA ASN A 1257 -22.00 25.55 -11.20
C ASN A 1257 -23.20 24.84 -10.57
N ILE A 1258 -23.58 25.30 -9.39
CA ILE A 1258 -24.74 24.87 -8.61
C ILE A 1258 -25.84 25.92 -8.76
N PRO A 1259 -27.05 25.54 -9.18
CA PRO A 1259 -28.18 26.45 -9.14
C PRO A 1259 -28.53 26.93 -7.71
N GLU A 1260 -28.93 28.20 -7.60
CA GLU A 1260 -29.45 28.81 -6.36
C GLU A 1260 -30.54 27.98 -5.71
#